data_AF-A0A8C1Q377-F1
#
_entry.id   AF-A0A8C1Q377-F1
#
_cell.length_a   1.000
_cell.length_b   1.000
_cell.length_c   1.000
_cell.angle_alpha   90.00
_cell.angle_beta   90.00
_cell.angle_gamma   90.00
#
_symmetry.space_group_name_H-M   'P 1'
#
loop_
_entity.id
_entity.type
_entity.pdbx_description
1 polymer ?
#
loop_
_entity_poly.entity_id
_entity_poly.type
_entity_poly.pdbx_seq_one_letter_code
_entity_poly.pdbx_strand_id
1 'polypeptide(L)'
;MALIVLLALSVLGFIPSRAGECEWDVRLCKTEPVSTEMYCLRTGGMDVRDLDPVEMQKNMGFPYYLKLDLLCGFKESSGRAVLEDSITGLTPEAVVSFQDTTHPTHFRPQRLEVELSVASLSDNATCGSEMCEFSWYAPMPIINGSVVYRVKVKSIEMGSQQLHEKSFALNVNGYMVTTEKAENEASFGTEIQAIEDVLRVGSPSHPLWSVVDHAPVLLLPGIPGLAAVLMTATEFQHTSLIEVSLKSPSGSRECLQVESSMIQETLSTESSLFVIHNQELYRFLGNYSLLPLRVPPSDAWEKLLSAVCVSGLVPVSVPHHGREYFYVLGGGLQSGTLYRAEVYDGDVTFTELVDSIGFTACEIVAFYKNLKRSTVNNPGCQVRSAAQNAQTDVTDIILVELLFHEDQEHSYILLTFDGDFQMTEILPEFILYSQRQRHQETSSLNLKFNGMTLNPSTGILYIWGNSLIFSYILTWEEEQSFWHDSGFPSDQMIKYFTLSYDGTFVFVTEQEELWWGQERTDSVFRLRPSQGWNELSHLQALSGDHSTLTVFYDGDKELQEVLYTVDLDGKGSVVKRKIPVVEILSFSHLPFLSTCPFDLEYSVPHIESFNRLQRYSFNPQLVTSSSELHPTRSLALYQGLVYHLLQLHAQYLMVIGDPKESPISRMEHSCNGVLYKDFCLYLSYNNVSGVTTDSKGHITARLPDRVYLDRTASFSFSLFIRAHQLTLESIGERAVNDIRMFARVPNSKYLSVTLQRYVKLNYGGVLYKVTVTDKGMVEGQVFPGEKLLPFSVLFRIGISPRQCFQQTDRGMVLSGLQNLPVYIGCPPGNRLVFDASTAVLEAVRLNRRNFSCLNPDPVTPCFYYKNLFFPILLIQDVVLGESRKFLGSYTFKIVGGGPHSRKNIQLYTPEEVLRYNSLNYRSQKARIWDIKGCKDDRTTCNVTEDGFFIFNGTRNNGIRWLCQPNSPCADVLSKNPAVSPRFFFIIEVSNRDTETYCSHTFRFDILVHDFPMSSSRKCYIVLVTVACFVGVMVTSRSIF
;
A
#
# COMPACT_ATOMS: atom_id res chain seq x y z
N MET A 1 -30.32 -42.52 -3.15
CA MET A 1 -29.07 -41.73 -3.11
C MET A 1 -29.29 -40.26 -3.44
N ALA A 2 -29.84 -39.89 -4.60
CA ALA A 2 -30.13 -38.48 -4.95
C ALA A 2 -30.94 -37.72 -3.89
N LEU A 3 -31.97 -38.35 -3.29
CA LEU A 3 -32.78 -37.73 -2.22
C LEU A 3 -32.00 -37.54 -0.90
N ILE A 4 -31.04 -38.42 -0.60
CA ILE A 4 -30.19 -38.35 0.59
C ILE A 4 -29.10 -37.29 0.38
N VAL A 5 -28.60 -37.15 -0.84
CA VAL A 5 -27.70 -36.07 -1.25
C VAL A 5 -28.43 -34.72 -1.17
N LEU A 6 -29.67 -34.62 -1.65
CA LEU A 6 -30.51 -33.42 -1.52
C LEU A 6 -30.82 -33.06 -0.05
N LEU A 7 -31.09 -34.05 0.81
CA LEU A 7 -31.28 -33.82 2.24
C LEU A 7 -29.97 -33.42 2.94
N ALA A 8 -28.83 -34.01 2.58
CA ALA A 8 -27.53 -33.60 3.09
C ALA A 8 -27.17 -32.17 2.63
N LEU A 9 -27.46 -31.81 1.38
CA LEU A 9 -27.26 -30.46 0.82
C LEU A 9 -28.13 -29.40 1.52
N SER A 10 -29.36 -29.75 1.92
CA SER A 10 -30.23 -28.86 2.71
C SER A 10 -29.73 -28.62 4.14
N VAL A 11 -28.97 -29.56 4.70
CA VAL A 11 -28.33 -29.46 6.02
C VAL A 11 -26.93 -28.82 5.92
N LEU A 12 -26.30 -28.89 4.75
CA LEU A 12 -24.99 -28.31 4.44
C LEU A 12 -25.05 -26.88 3.85
N GLY A 13 -26.24 -26.29 3.73
CA GLY A 13 -26.40 -24.92 3.19
C GLY A 13 -26.09 -24.77 1.70
N PHE A 14 -25.90 -25.86 0.96
CA PHE A 14 -25.74 -25.84 -0.50
C PHE A 14 -27.12 -25.71 -1.16
N ILE A 15 -27.65 -24.50 -1.14
CA ILE A 15 -28.66 -24.08 -2.10
C ILE A 15 -27.87 -23.65 -3.33
N PRO A 16 -28.01 -24.28 -4.51
CA PRO A 16 -27.55 -23.67 -5.75
C PRO A 16 -28.26 -22.33 -5.83
N SER A 17 -27.51 -21.22 -5.96
CA SER A 17 -28.00 -19.84 -5.96
C SER A 17 -29.42 -19.81 -6.51
N ARG A 18 -30.40 -19.69 -5.62
CA ARG A 18 -31.80 -19.70 -6.06
C ARG A 18 -31.92 -18.59 -7.09
N ALA A 19 -32.62 -18.85 -8.19
CA ALA A 19 -33.12 -17.77 -9.04
C ALA A 19 -33.91 -16.81 -8.13
N GLY A 20 -33.27 -15.71 -7.70
CA GLY A 20 -33.78 -14.81 -6.65
C GLY A 20 -32.79 -14.37 -5.56
N GLU A 21 -31.56 -14.90 -5.46
CA GLU A 21 -30.54 -14.34 -4.54
C GLU A 21 -29.98 -13.02 -5.10
N CYS A 22 -29.89 -12.02 -4.23
CA CYS A 22 -29.37 -10.69 -4.55
C CYS A 22 -27.94 -10.54 -4.04
N GLU A 23 -27.11 -9.82 -4.78
CA GLU A 23 -25.77 -9.42 -4.36
C GLU A 23 -25.61 -7.90 -4.40
N TRP A 24 -24.65 -7.37 -3.63
CA TRP A 24 -24.27 -5.96 -3.73
C TRP A 24 -23.75 -5.62 -5.13
N ASP A 25 -24.13 -4.43 -5.59
CA ASP A 25 -23.60 -3.73 -6.76
C ASP A 25 -23.19 -2.32 -6.36
N VAL A 26 -22.11 -1.83 -6.97
CA VAL A 26 -21.62 -0.47 -6.74
C VAL A 26 -21.36 0.19 -8.07
N ARG A 27 -22.00 1.35 -8.27
CA ARG A 27 -21.77 2.21 -9.43
C ARG A 27 -21.22 3.54 -8.99
N LEU A 28 -20.33 4.07 -9.81
CA LEU A 28 -19.78 5.40 -9.60
C LEU A 28 -20.62 6.42 -10.37
N CYS A 29 -21.11 7.45 -9.69
CA CYS A 29 -21.90 8.51 -10.29
C CYS A 29 -21.20 9.85 -10.16
N LYS A 30 -21.13 10.61 -11.26
CA LYS A 30 -20.52 11.93 -11.33
C LYS A 30 -21.60 13.00 -11.12
N THR A 31 -21.28 14.00 -10.30
CA THR A 31 -22.07 15.23 -10.18
C THR A 31 -21.50 16.30 -11.09
N GLU A 32 -22.34 16.90 -11.93
CA GLU A 32 -21.94 18.10 -12.67
C GLU A 32 -21.95 19.32 -11.74
N PRO A 33 -20.96 20.22 -11.85
CA PRO A 33 -20.83 21.37 -10.94
C PRO A 33 -21.95 22.42 -11.05
N VAL A 34 -22.90 22.27 -12.00
CA VAL A 34 -23.94 23.27 -12.29
C VAL A 34 -25.35 22.67 -12.39
N SER A 35 -25.52 21.35 -12.50
CA SER A 35 -26.83 20.70 -12.61
C SER A 35 -27.14 19.82 -11.38
N THR A 36 -28.42 19.72 -11.02
CA THR A 36 -28.89 18.78 -9.98
C THR A 36 -29.02 17.33 -10.49
N GLU A 37 -28.57 17.07 -11.72
CA GLU A 37 -28.65 15.76 -12.37
C GLU A 37 -27.36 14.97 -12.12
N MET A 38 -27.50 13.70 -11.74
CA MET A 38 -26.39 12.77 -11.52
C MET A 38 -26.32 11.79 -12.68
N TYR A 39 -25.13 11.62 -13.27
CA TYR A 39 -24.89 10.62 -14.30
C TYR A 39 -24.01 9.50 -13.75
N CYS A 40 -24.51 8.26 -13.81
CA CYS A 40 -23.76 7.08 -13.35
C CYS A 40 -22.97 6.46 -14.49
N LEU A 41 -21.67 6.29 -14.29
CA LEU A 41 -20.76 5.65 -15.23
C LEU A 41 -21.06 4.14 -15.26
N ARG A 42 -21.14 3.57 -16.47
CA ARG A 42 -21.23 2.11 -16.64
C ARG A 42 -19.88 1.41 -16.39
N THR A 43 -18.78 2.14 -16.52
CA THR A 43 -17.42 1.65 -16.29
C THR A 43 -16.99 2.04 -14.88
N GLY A 44 -16.63 1.09 -14.01
CA GLY A 44 -16.30 1.36 -12.60
C GLY A 44 -14.94 2.05 -12.35
N GLY A 45 -14.34 2.71 -13.34
CA GLY A 45 -13.14 3.54 -13.18
C GLY A 45 -13.50 5.04 -13.11
N MET A 46 -12.73 5.81 -12.34
CA MET A 46 -12.80 7.28 -12.31
C MET A 46 -11.97 7.87 -13.47
N ASP A 47 -12.56 8.72 -14.31
CA ASP A 47 -11.82 9.43 -15.36
C ASP A 47 -10.97 10.57 -14.78
N VAL A 48 -9.71 10.71 -15.23
CA VAL A 48 -8.77 11.68 -14.63
C VAL A 48 -9.06 13.14 -14.97
N ARG A 49 -9.64 13.44 -16.14
CA ARG A 49 -9.77 14.84 -16.62
C ARG A 49 -10.59 15.73 -15.68
N ASP A 50 -11.41 15.15 -14.82
CA ASP A 50 -12.33 15.87 -13.91
C ASP A 50 -11.83 15.97 -12.46
N LEU A 51 -10.64 15.44 -12.16
CA LEU A 51 -10.05 15.45 -10.82
C LEU A 51 -8.99 16.53 -10.68
N ASP A 52 -9.27 17.77 -11.12
CA ASP A 52 -8.40 18.92 -10.83
C ASP A 52 -8.54 19.31 -9.35
N PRO A 53 -7.47 19.21 -8.53
CA PRO A 53 -7.51 19.62 -7.13
C PRO A 53 -7.97 21.08 -6.94
N VAL A 54 -7.71 21.95 -7.92
CA VAL A 54 -8.13 23.36 -7.90
C VAL A 54 -9.64 23.49 -8.07
N GLU A 55 -10.25 22.67 -8.91
CA GLU A 55 -11.70 22.65 -9.12
C GLU A 55 -12.43 22.01 -7.93
N MET A 56 -11.89 20.92 -7.38
CA MET A 56 -12.39 20.31 -6.13
C MET A 56 -12.38 21.31 -4.97
N GLN A 57 -11.31 22.12 -4.86
CA GLN A 57 -11.20 23.15 -3.83
C GLN A 57 -12.15 24.32 -4.08
N LYS A 58 -12.41 24.68 -5.34
CA LYS A 58 -13.38 25.71 -5.73
C LYS A 58 -14.83 25.29 -5.41
N ASN A 59 -15.14 24.01 -5.61
CA ASN A 59 -16.47 23.44 -5.38
C ASN A 59 -16.65 22.83 -3.97
N MET A 60 -15.59 22.83 -3.15
CA MET A 60 -15.54 22.28 -1.79
C MET A 60 -16.06 20.84 -1.70
N GLY A 61 -15.73 19.98 -2.66
CA GLY A 61 -16.27 18.62 -2.72
C GLY A 61 -15.58 17.73 -3.75
N PHE A 62 -15.89 16.44 -3.68
CA PHE A 62 -15.47 15.46 -4.70
C PHE A 62 -16.41 15.54 -5.92
N PRO A 63 -15.99 15.08 -7.10
CA PRO A 63 -16.88 15.02 -8.26
C PRO A 63 -17.73 13.74 -8.31
N TYR A 64 -17.48 12.76 -7.43
CA TYR A 64 -18.09 11.43 -7.50
C TYR A 64 -18.83 10.99 -6.23
N TYR A 65 -19.82 10.14 -6.44
CA TYR A 65 -20.61 9.42 -5.45
C TYR A 65 -20.66 7.93 -5.78
N LEU A 66 -20.77 7.13 -4.73
CA LEU A 66 -21.10 5.72 -4.80
C LEU A 66 -22.62 5.56 -4.79
N LYS A 67 -23.17 4.92 -5.81
CA LYS A 67 -24.52 4.39 -5.82
C LYS A 67 -24.46 2.91 -5.48
N LEU A 68 -25.01 2.52 -4.33
CA LEU A 68 -25.12 1.14 -3.90
C LEU A 68 -26.51 0.62 -4.29
N ASP A 69 -26.53 -0.51 -4.98
CA ASP A 69 -27.75 -1.19 -5.42
C ASP A 69 -27.65 -2.70 -5.11
N LEU A 70 -28.77 -3.41 -5.31
CA LEU A 70 -28.83 -4.88 -5.27
C LEU A 70 -29.03 -5.43 -6.69
N LEU A 71 -28.13 -6.31 -7.13
CA LEU A 71 -28.31 -7.09 -8.36
C LEU A 71 -28.94 -8.43 -8.01
N CYS A 72 -30.18 -8.62 -8.42
CA CYS A 72 -30.94 -9.86 -8.26
C CYS A 72 -31.16 -10.48 -9.64
N GLY A 73 -31.51 -11.78 -9.70
CA GLY A 73 -31.65 -12.53 -10.97
C GLY A 73 -32.57 -11.91 -12.05
N PHE A 74 -33.45 -10.97 -11.68
CA PHE A 74 -34.22 -10.15 -12.63
C PHE A 74 -34.17 -8.66 -12.27
N LYS A 75 -34.05 -7.77 -13.27
CA LYS A 75 -33.92 -6.31 -13.06
C LYS A 75 -35.13 -5.69 -12.34
N GLU A 76 -36.35 -6.17 -12.60
CA GLU A 76 -37.56 -5.75 -11.89
C GLU A 76 -37.58 -6.22 -10.42
N SER A 77 -36.86 -7.30 -10.09
CA SER A 77 -36.73 -7.79 -8.72
C SER A 77 -35.71 -6.99 -7.90
N SER A 78 -34.71 -6.39 -8.55
CA SER A 78 -33.70 -5.54 -7.89
C SER A 78 -34.29 -4.32 -7.20
N GLY A 79 -35.06 -3.49 -7.92
CA GLY A 79 -35.67 -2.29 -7.35
C GLY A 79 -36.67 -2.60 -6.23
N ARG A 80 -37.40 -3.71 -6.36
CA ARG A 80 -38.31 -4.21 -5.34
C ARG A 80 -37.58 -4.77 -4.12
N ALA A 81 -36.47 -5.48 -4.31
CA ALA A 81 -35.64 -6.01 -3.23
C ALA A 81 -35.04 -4.88 -2.38
N VAL A 82 -34.54 -3.81 -3.03
CA VAL A 82 -34.06 -2.61 -2.32
C VAL A 82 -35.15 -2.01 -1.43
N LEU A 83 -36.38 -1.89 -1.94
CA LEU A 83 -37.52 -1.38 -1.19
C LEU A 83 -37.93 -2.31 -0.03
N GLU A 84 -38.09 -3.61 -0.29
CA GLU A 84 -38.46 -4.61 0.72
C GLU A 84 -37.42 -4.67 1.84
N ASP A 85 -36.13 -4.75 1.49
CA ASP A 85 -35.06 -4.84 2.48
C ASP A 85 -34.89 -3.54 3.29
N SER A 86 -35.05 -2.37 2.67
CA SER A 86 -35.02 -1.10 3.40
C SER A 86 -36.18 -0.98 4.40
N ILE A 87 -37.38 -1.46 4.08
CA ILE A 87 -38.52 -1.46 5.01
C ILE A 87 -38.26 -2.43 6.17
N THR A 88 -37.52 -3.52 5.94
CA THR A 88 -37.12 -4.45 7.01
C THR A 88 -35.98 -3.95 7.89
N GLY A 89 -35.42 -2.78 7.60
CA GLY A 89 -34.34 -2.15 8.38
C GLY A 89 -32.93 -2.37 7.83
N LEU A 90 -32.77 -2.88 6.61
CA LEU A 90 -31.44 -3.02 6.01
C LEU A 90 -30.81 -1.65 5.73
N THR A 91 -29.72 -1.33 6.43
CA THR A 91 -28.88 -0.15 6.15
C THR A 91 -27.48 -0.59 5.69
N PRO A 92 -27.08 -0.30 4.43
CA PRO A 92 -25.72 -0.53 3.98
C PRO A 92 -24.75 0.52 4.51
N GLU A 93 -23.49 0.11 4.59
CA GLU A 93 -22.36 0.96 4.93
C GLU A 93 -21.21 0.67 3.97
N ALA A 94 -20.63 1.73 3.42
CA ALA A 94 -19.50 1.66 2.50
C ALA A 94 -18.22 2.01 3.25
N VAL A 95 -17.28 1.09 3.30
CA VAL A 95 -15.93 1.31 3.85
C VAL A 95 -14.97 1.52 2.68
N VAL A 96 -14.45 2.74 2.56
CA VAL A 96 -13.47 3.13 1.55
C VAL A 96 -12.07 3.05 2.13
N SER A 97 -11.26 2.16 1.58
CA SER A 97 -9.85 1.97 1.94
C SER A 97 -8.96 2.59 0.86
N PHE A 98 -7.99 3.40 1.28
CA PHE A 98 -7.04 4.07 0.39
C PHE A 98 -5.72 3.28 0.36
N GLN A 99 -5.25 2.93 -0.83
CA GLN A 99 -3.92 2.32 -0.95
C GLN A 99 -2.84 3.41 -0.90
N ASP A 100 -1.76 3.12 -0.17
CA ASP A 100 -0.55 3.95 -0.15
C ASP A 100 0.06 4.07 -1.55
N THR A 101 0.56 5.27 -1.85
CA THR A 101 1.31 5.58 -3.08
C THR A 101 2.60 4.80 -3.13
N THR A 102 3.09 4.44 -4.31
CA THR A 102 4.46 3.90 -4.40
C THR A 102 5.47 4.95 -3.90
N HIS A 103 5.34 6.22 -4.31
CA HIS A 103 6.24 7.28 -3.90
C HIS A 103 5.58 8.44 -3.10
N PRO A 104 5.83 8.53 -1.78
CA PRO A 104 5.28 9.58 -0.91
C PRO A 104 6.11 10.88 -0.99
N THR A 105 6.01 11.67 -2.08
CA THR A 105 6.74 12.97 -2.15
C THR A 105 6.19 14.04 -1.21
N HIS A 106 4.88 14.01 -0.91
CA HIS A 106 4.18 15.09 -0.21
C HIS A 106 3.47 14.66 1.08
N PHE A 107 3.11 13.38 1.21
CA PHE A 107 2.34 12.86 2.35
C PHE A 107 3.08 11.70 2.98
N ARG A 108 3.12 11.64 4.32
CA ARG A 108 3.71 10.48 5.01
C ARG A 108 2.80 9.27 4.80
N PRO A 109 3.36 8.06 4.55
CA PRO A 109 2.56 6.84 4.38
C PRO A 109 1.59 6.64 5.53
N GLN A 110 0.36 6.23 5.20
CA GLN A 110 -0.69 6.09 6.20
C GLN A 110 -1.77 5.10 5.77
N ARG A 111 -2.28 4.38 6.76
CA ARG A 111 -3.46 3.54 6.55
C ARG A 111 -4.69 4.30 6.99
N LEU A 112 -5.52 4.66 6.01
CA LEU A 112 -6.76 5.35 6.24
C LEU A 112 -7.93 4.52 5.71
N GLU A 113 -9.00 4.47 6.50
CA GLU A 113 -10.31 3.99 6.11
C GLU A 113 -11.36 5.05 6.42
N VAL A 114 -12.29 5.23 5.50
CA VAL A 114 -13.44 6.11 5.66
C VAL A 114 -14.70 5.28 5.54
N GLU A 115 -15.42 5.19 6.64
CA GLU A 115 -16.65 4.45 6.80
C GLU A 115 -17.83 5.41 6.63
N LEU A 116 -18.69 5.11 5.66
CA LEU A 116 -19.74 6.00 5.19
C LEU A 116 -21.09 5.28 5.27
N SER A 117 -21.95 5.79 6.13
CA SER A 117 -23.38 5.46 6.06
C SER A 117 -24.00 6.10 4.83
N VAL A 118 -25.01 5.44 4.28
CA VAL A 118 -25.66 5.82 3.03
C VAL A 118 -26.82 6.80 3.23
N ALA A 119 -27.01 7.68 2.26
CA ALA A 119 -28.18 8.54 2.12
C ALA A 119 -29.14 7.94 1.07
N SER A 120 -30.41 7.73 1.43
CA SER A 120 -31.44 7.29 0.50
C SER A 120 -31.93 8.47 -0.36
N LEU A 121 -31.90 8.34 -1.68
CA LEU A 121 -32.33 9.38 -2.62
C LEU A 121 -33.25 8.77 -3.68
N SER A 122 -34.36 9.46 -4.00
CA SER A 122 -35.22 9.02 -5.08
C SER A 122 -34.53 9.19 -6.42
N ASP A 123 -34.57 8.15 -7.25
CA ASP A 123 -34.04 8.18 -8.61
C ASP A 123 -34.93 9.01 -9.57
N ASN A 124 -36.14 9.41 -9.15
CA ASN A 124 -37.09 10.13 -10.00
C ASN A 124 -37.70 11.37 -9.29
N ALA A 125 -37.49 12.56 -9.88
CA ALA A 125 -37.81 13.86 -9.27
C ALA A 125 -39.32 14.13 -9.00
N THR A 126 -40.23 13.30 -9.54
CA THR A 126 -41.68 13.52 -9.50
C THR A 126 -42.44 12.57 -8.56
N CYS A 127 -41.77 11.95 -7.60
CA CYS A 127 -42.41 10.94 -6.78
C CYS A 127 -43.14 11.54 -5.57
N GLY A 128 -44.45 11.26 -5.44
CA GLY A 128 -45.35 11.81 -4.41
C GLY A 128 -46.15 10.75 -3.64
N SER A 129 -45.71 9.48 -3.64
CA SER A 129 -46.41 8.34 -3.02
C SER A 129 -45.46 7.43 -2.23
N GLU A 130 -46.00 6.59 -1.34
CA GLU A 130 -45.29 5.63 -0.46
C GLU A 130 -44.51 4.49 -1.20
N MET A 131 -44.36 4.54 -2.52
CA MET A 131 -43.70 3.52 -3.36
C MET A 131 -42.78 4.14 -4.41
N CYS A 132 -41.83 4.98 -3.98
CA CYS A 132 -40.82 5.53 -4.87
C CYS A 132 -39.63 4.58 -5.01
N GLU A 133 -39.16 4.35 -6.24
CA GLU A 133 -37.83 3.77 -6.43
C GLU A 133 -36.77 4.77 -5.92
N PHE A 134 -35.87 4.26 -5.07
CA PHE A 134 -34.75 5.00 -4.52
C PHE A 134 -33.53 4.09 -4.47
N SER A 135 -32.36 4.70 -4.42
CA SER A 135 -31.09 4.01 -4.22
C SER A 135 -30.32 4.62 -3.06
N TRP A 136 -29.31 3.89 -2.61
CA TRP A 136 -28.42 4.33 -1.54
C TRP A 136 -27.20 5.03 -2.12
N TYR A 137 -26.90 6.23 -1.63
CA TYR A 137 -25.79 7.04 -2.09
C TYR A 137 -24.82 7.36 -0.97
N ALA A 138 -23.52 7.25 -1.23
CA ALA A 138 -22.46 7.69 -0.33
C ALA A 138 -21.43 8.54 -1.10
N PRO A 139 -20.78 9.53 -0.47
CA PRO A 139 -19.67 10.24 -1.11
C PRO A 139 -18.56 9.28 -1.52
N MET A 140 -17.89 9.52 -2.66
CA MET A 140 -16.64 8.82 -2.98
C MET A 140 -15.45 9.74 -2.65
N PRO A 141 -14.82 9.57 -1.47
CA PRO A 141 -13.66 10.37 -1.09
C PRO A 141 -12.44 10.04 -1.95
N ILE A 142 -11.65 11.06 -2.27
CA ILE A 142 -10.44 10.96 -3.09
C ILE A 142 -9.31 11.70 -2.39
N ILE A 143 -8.11 11.14 -2.37
CA ILE A 143 -6.96 11.71 -1.66
C ILE A 143 -5.82 11.88 -2.65
N ASN A 144 -5.21 13.08 -2.66
CA ASN A 144 -4.02 13.34 -3.45
C ASN A 144 -2.92 12.34 -3.12
N GLY A 145 -2.32 11.77 -4.15
CA GLY A 145 -1.36 10.69 -4.06
C GLY A 145 -1.95 9.31 -4.36
N SER A 146 -3.20 9.01 -3.97
CA SER A 146 -3.74 7.66 -4.14
C SER A 146 -4.54 7.51 -5.44
N VAL A 147 -4.31 6.43 -6.19
CA VAL A 147 -5.05 6.09 -7.42
C VAL A 147 -5.76 4.74 -7.35
N VAL A 148 -5.47 3.93 -6.32
CA VAL A 148 -6.11 2.63 -6.08
C VAL A 148 -6.99 2.72 -4.84
N TYR A 149 -8.27 2.43 -5.02
CA TYR A 149 -9.28 2.51 -3.96
C TYR A 149 -10.06 1.21 -3.88
N ARG A 150 -10.32 0.75 -2.66
CA ARG A 150 -11.22 -0.39 -2.40
C ARG A 150 -12.43 0.08 -1.63
N VAL A 151 -13.60 -0.34 -2.10
CA VAL A 151 -14.87 -0.08 -1.42
C VAL A 151 -15.45 -1.41 -0.99
N LYS A 152 -15.59 -1.59 0.31
CA LYS A 152 -16.25 -2.76 0.90
C LYS A 152 -17.64 -2.37 1.39
N VAL A 153 -18.66 -3.07 0.92
CA VAL A 153 -20.05 -2.86 1.33
C VAL A 153 -20.44 -3.90 2.37
N LYS A 154 -21.00 -3.46 3.49
CA LYS A 154 -21.51 -4.30 4.58
C LYS A 154 -22.93 -3.91 4.96
N SER A 155 -23.69 -4.86 5.50
CA SER A 155 -25.00 -4.65 6.10
C SER A 155 -24.87 -4.57 7.63
N ILE A 156 -25.44 -3.54 8.25
CA ILE A 156 -25.37 -3.35 9.72
C ILE A 156 -26.49 -4.11 10.45
N GLU A 157 -27.70 -4.15 9.89
CA GLU A 157 -28.91 -4.62 10.57
C GLU A 157 -29.58 -5.82 9.85
N MET A 158 -30.55 -6.46 10.52
CA MET A 158 -31.25 -7.66 10.03
C MET A 158 -32.15 -7.32 8.83
N GLY A 159 -31.66 -7.53 7.62
CA GLY A 159 -32.48 -7.59 6.40
C GLY A 159 -33.25 -8.90 6.29
N SER A 160 -34.23 -8.95 5.37
CA SER A 160 -34.99 -10.17 5.07
C SER A 160 -34.14 -11.28 4.42
N GLN A 161 -33.00 -10.89 3.84
CA GLN A 161 -32.03 -11.76 3.18
C GLN A 161 -30.64 -11.65 3.83
N GLN A 162 -29.90 -12.76 3.87
CA GLN A 162 -28.52 -12.79 4.35
C GLN A 162 -27.58 -12.34 3.22
N LEU A 163 -27.30 -11.04 3.15
CA LEU A 163 -26.36 -10.47 2.17
C LEU A 163 -24.92 -10.59 2.67
N HIS A 164 -24.05 -11.17 1.85
CA HIS A 164 -22.62 -11.25 2.15
C HIS A 164 -21.91 -9.91 1.88
N GLU A 165 -20.90 -9.59 2.69
CA GLU A 165 -20.01 -8.45 2.44
C GLU A 165 -19.32 -8.63 1.07
N LYS A 166 -19.20 -7.55 0.29
CA LYS A 166 -18.57 -7.59 -1.04
C LYS A 166 -17.67 -6.37 -1.24
N SER A 167 -16.51 -6.59 -1.86
CA SER A 167 -15.53 -5.54 -2.15
C SER A 167 -15.44 -5.24 -3.63
N PHE A 168 -15.15 -3.98 -3.95
CA PHE A 168 -15.06 -3.45 -5.30
C PHE A 168 -13.79 -2.63 -5.46
N ALA A 169 -13.10 -2.79 -6.58
CA ALA A 169 -11.99 -1.93 -6.98
C ALA A 169 -12.53 -0.73 -7.76
N LEU A 170 -12.28 0.48 -7.27
CA LEU A 170 -12.72 1.73 -7.88
C LEU A 170 -11.50 2.62 -8.14
N ASN A 171 -10.75 2.31 -9.19
CA ASN A 171 -9.47 2.95 -9.43
C ASN A 171 -9.59 4.20 -10.30
N VAL A 172 -8.66 5.12 -10.12
CA VAL A 172 -8.50 6.29 -10.98
C VAL A 172 -7.79 5.84 -12.26
N ASN A 173 -8.44 6.00 -13.40
CA ASN A 173 -7.93 5.53 -14.68
C ASN A 173 -7.32 6.69 -15.48
N GLY A 174 -6.00 6.85 -15.36
CA GLY A 174 -5.23 7.86 -16.11
C GLY A 174 -5.05 7.58 -17.60
N TYR A 175 -5.64 6.50 -18.09
CA TYR A 175 -5.57 6.08 -19.48
C TYR A 175 -6.88 6.31 -20.25
N MET A 176 -7.87 6.97 -19.63
CA MET A 176 -9.13 7.33 -20.28
C MET A 176 -9.20 8.82 -20.60
N VAL A 177 -9.83 9.13 -21.73
CA VAL A 177 -9.98 10.46 -22.28
C VAL A 177 -11.43 10.65 -22.74
N THR A 178 -12.06 11.72 -22.27
CA THR A 178 -13.36 12.15 -22.79
C THR A 178 -13.18 12.94 -24.09
N THR A 179 -13.84 12.50 -25.15
CA THR A 179 -13.84 13.12 -26.48
C THR A 179 -14.77 14.34 -26.54
N GLU A 180 -14.70 15.12 -27.62
CA GLU A 180 -15.60 16.27 -27.87
C GLU A 180 -17.09 15.88 -27.91
N LYS A 181 -17.40 14.59 -28.14
CA LYS A 181 -18.75 14.04 -28.13
C LYS A 181 -19.21 13.57 -26.76
N ALA A 182 -18.42 13.80 -25.70
CA ALA A 182 -18.62 13.27 -24.36
C ALA A 182 -18.60 11.73 -24.28
N GLU A 183 -17.94 11.07 -25.23
CA GLU A 183 -17.66 9.62 -25.18
C GLU A 183 -16.28 9.39 -24.56
N ASN A 184 -16.15 8.37 -23.71
CA ASN A 184 -14.88 8.02 -23.09
C ASN A 184 -14.14 7.00 -23.95
N GLU A 185 -12.91 7.31 -24.32
CA GLU A 185 -12.02 6.44 -25.11
C GLU A 185 -10.70 6.24 -24.38
N ALA A 186 -10.04 5.11 -24.64
CA ALA A 186 -8.69 4.87 -24.13
C ALA A 186 -7.68 5.78 -24.86
N SER A 187 -6.78 6.42 -24.13
CA SER A 187 -5.77 7.32 -24.72
C SER A 187 -4.65 6.59 -25.47
N PHE A 188 -4.43 5.32 -25.17
CA PHE A 188 -3.34 4.52 -25.74
C PHE A 188 -3.77 3.63 -26.92
N GLY A 189 -5.04 3.66 -27.32
CA GLY A 189 -5.55 2.76 -28.35
C GLY A 189 -7.03 2.98 -28.68
N THR A 190 -7.58 2.14 -29.55
CA THR A 190 -8.98 2.21 -29.99
C THR A 190 -9.77 1.02 -29.47
N GLU A 191 -10.94 1.27 -28.88
CA GLU A 191 -11.79 0.20 -28.35
C GLU A 191 -12.50 -0.58 -29.48
N ILE A 192 -12.51 -1.91 -29.36
CA ILE A 192 -13.18 -2.83 -30.28
C ILE A 192 -14.45 -3.34 -29.60
N GLN A 193 -15.60 -3.15 -30.25
CA GLN A 193 -16.89 -3.51 -29.66
C GLN A 193 -17.31 -4.98 -29.89
N ALA A 194 -16.80 -5.63 -30.94
CA ALA A 194 -17.15 -7.01 -31.29
C ALA A 194 -16.10 -7.98 -30.73
N ILE A 195 -16.19 -8.27 -29.43
CA ILE A 195 -15.23 -9.17 -28.76
C ILE A 195 -15.34 -10.61 -29.29
N GLU A 196 -16.53 -11.00 -29.72
CA GLU A 196 -16.86 -12.31 -30.28
C GLU A 196 -16.18 -12.62 -31.62
N ASP A 197 -15.81 -11.59 -32.38
CA ASP A 197 -15.11 -11.75 -33.66
C ASP A 197 -13.62 -12.08 -33.47
N VAL A 198 -13.07 -11.74 -32.29
CA VAL A 198 -11.64 -11.80 -31.99
C VAL A 198 -11.33 -12.94 -31.03
N LEU A 199 -12.08 -13.07 -29.93
CA LEU A 199 -11.87 -14.14 -28.95
C LEU A 199 -12.60 -15.42 -29.35
N ARG A 200 -11.89 -16.54 -29.21
CA ARG A 200 -12.44 -17.88 -29.50
C ARG A 200 -12.30 -18.79 -28.29
N VAL A 201 -13.28 -19.67 -28.13
CA VAL A 201 -13.16 -20.80 -27.21
C VAL A 201 -11.97 -21.67 -27.68
N GLY A 202 -11.11 -22.05 -26.75
CA GLY A 202 -9.86 -22.78 -26.96
C GLY A 202 -8.61 -21.87 -26.95
N SER A 203 -8.77 -20.56 -26.79
CA SER A 203 -7.62 -19.64 -26.67
C SER A 203 -6.81 -19.97 -25.41
N PRO A 204 -5.46 -19.99 -25.49
CA PRO A 204 -4.62 -20.28 -24.35
C PRO A 204 -4.70 -19.15 -23.32
N SER A 205 -4.56 -19.50 -22.03
CA SER A 205 -4.51 -18.51 -20.96
C SER A 205 -3.21 -17.68 -20.99
N HIS A 206 -3.21 -16.48 -20.42
CA HIS A 206 -2.01 -15.65 -20.31
C HIS A 206 -1.81 -15.16 -18.87
N PRO A 207 -0.55 -14.96 -18.43
CA PRO A 207 -0.29 -14.41 -17.12
C PRO A 207 -0.68 -12.94 -17.05
N LEU A 208 -1.08 -12.51 -15.85
CA LEU A 208 -1.43 -11.13 -15.56
C LEU A 208 -0.30 -10.48 -14.75
N TRP A 209 0.47 -9.59 -15.39
CA TRP A 209 1.59 -8.93 -14.71
C TRP A 209 1.26 -7.50 -14.31
N SER A 210 1.41 -7.27 -13.01
CA SER A 210 1.19 -5.97 -12.40
C SER A 210 1.98 -5.83 -11.11
N VAL A 211 2.27 -4.59 -10.72
CA VAL A 211 2.69 -4.29 -9.35
C VAL A 211 1.47 -4.45 -8.43
N VAL A 212 1.58 -5.40 -7.50
CA VAL A 212 0.46 -5.89 -6.70
C VAL A 212 -0.05 -4.79 -5.78
N ASP A 213 -1.37 -4.65 -5.72
CA ASP A 213 -2.11 -3.62 -4.98
C ASP A 213 -1.84 -2.15 -5.42
N HIS A 214 -0.87 -1.87 -6.30
CA HIS A 214 -0.52 -0.50 -6.73
C HIS A 214 -0.91 -0.15 -8.16
N ALA A 215 -1.08 -1.14 -9.05
CA ALA A 215 -1.50 -0.88 -10.43
C ALA A 215 -3.02 -0.58 -10.51
N PRO A 216 -3.46 0.62 -10.96
CA PRO A 216 -4.89 0.95 -11.06
C PRO A 216 -5.59 0.28 -12.24
N VAL A 217 -4.84 -0.08 -13.28
CA VAL A 217 -5.33 -0.74 -14.49
C VAL A 217 -4.52 -2.01 -14.72
N LEU A 218 -5.20 -3.05 -15.18
CA LEU A 218 -4.63 -4.35 -15.51
C LEU A 218 -4.82 -4.61 -17.00
N LEU A 219 -3.78 -5.14 -17.65
CA LEU A 219 -3.76 -5.51 -19.06
C LEU A 219 -3.52 -7.00 -19.20
N LEU A 220 -4.34 -7.66 -20.03
CA LEU A 220 -4.11 -9.03 -20.45
C LEU A 220 -3.69 -9.07 -21.93
N PRO A 221 -2.50 -9.62 -22.26
CA PRO A 221 -2.04 -9.82 -23.63
C PRO A 221 -2.70 -11.08 -24.22
N GLY A 222 -2.24 -11.56 -25.37
CA GLY A 222 -2.70 -12.87 -25.86
C GLY A 222 -3.72 -12.88 -26.98
N ILE A 223 -4.09 -11.72 -27.51
CA ILE A 223 -5.21 -11.62 -28.46
C ILE A 223 -4.75 -12.13 -29.85
N PRO A 224 -5.27 -13.28 -30.34
CA PRO A 224 -4.74 -13.90 -31.55
C PRO A 224 -4.99 -13.03 -32.79
N GLY A 225 -3.95 -12.82 -33.59
CA GLY A 225 -4.07 -12.13 -34.88
C GLY A 225 -4.19 -10.61 -34.79
N LEU A 226 -4.22 -10.01 -33.60
CA LEU A 226 -4.45 -8.58 -33.42
C LEU A 226 -3.54 -7.97 -32.34
N ALA A 227 -3.06 -6.74 -32.57
CA ALA A 227 -2.24 -6.00 -31.61
C ALA A 227 -3.14 -5.37 -30.54
N ALA A 228 -3.84 -6.20 -29.78
CA ALA A 228 -4.83 -5.77 -28.81
C ALA A 228 -4.58 -6.37 -27.41
N VAL A 229 -5.16 -5.70 -26.42
CA VAL A 229 -5.11 -6.10 -25.01
C VAL A 229 -6.52 -5.99 -24.40
N LEU A 230 -6.84 -6.88 -23.46
CA LEU A 230 -8.01 -6.67 -22.59
C LEU A 230 -7.60 -5.78 -21.42
N MET A 231 -8.28 -4.66 -21.27
CA MET A 231 -8.05 -3.69 -20.21
C MET A 231 -9.16 -3.73 -19.17
N THR A 232 -8.80 -3.57 -17.90
CA THR A 232 -9.76 -3.35 -16.82
C THR A 232 -9.19 -2.43 -15.73
N ALA A 233 -10.03 -1.53 -15.21
CA ALA A 233 -9.77 -0.77 -13.98
C ALA A 233 -10.50 -1.33 -12.74
N THR A 234 -11.29 -2.40 -12.93
CA THR A 234 -12.21 -2.98 -11.93
C THR A 234 -11.96 -4.47 -11.71
N GLU A 235 -10.70 -4.92 -11.87
CA GLU A 235 -10.31 -6.33 -11.74
C GLU A 235 -11.18 -7.31 -12.55
N PHE A 236 -11.49 -6.98 -13.81
CA PHE A 236 -12.31 -7.74 -14.76
C PHE A 236 -13.81 -7.83 -14.45
N GLN A 237 -14.35 -7.01 -13.54
CA GLN A 237 -15.80 -6.81 -13.45
C GLN A 237 -16.34 -6.15 -14.73
N HIS A 238 -15.58 -5.18 -15.26
CA HIS A 238 -15.80 -4.56 -16.56
C HIS A 238 -14.52 -4.67 -17.38
N THR A 239 -14.65 -4.99 -18.66
CA THR A 239 -13.51 -5.19 -19.57
C THR A 239 -13.74 -4.44 -20.87
N SER A 240 -12.66 -3.89 -21.42
CA SER A 240 -12.63 -3.25 -22.72
C SER A 240 -11.52 -3.89 -23.56
N LEU A 241 -11.82 -4.26 -24.80
CA LEU A 241 -10.83 -4.75 -25.75
C LEU A 241 -10.25 -3.55 -26.50
N ILE A 242 -8.94 -3.32 -26.37
CA ILE A 242 -8.28 -2.14 -26.93
C ILE A 242 -7.23 -2.56 -27.93
N GLU A 243 -7.36 -2.10 -29.17
CA GLU A 243 -6.32 -2.19 -30.20
C GLU A 243 -5.28 -1.11 -29.98
N VAL A 244 -4.01 -1.53 -29.91
CA VAL A 244 -2.87 -0.68 -29.58
C VAL A 244 -2.22 -0.20 -30.87
N SER A 245 -2.23 1.11 -31.10
CA SER A 245 -1.59 1.70 -32.29
C SER A 245 -0.11 1.95 -32.03
N LEU A 246 0.73 0.98 -32.41
CA LEU A 246 2.19 1.08 -32.30
C LEU A 246 2.78 1.60 -33.61
N LYS A 247 3.35 2.81 -33.59
CA LYS A 247 4.09 3.36 -34.74
C LYS A 247 5.44 2.65 -34.82
N SER A 248 5.53 1.58 -35.60
CA SER A 248 6.83 1.01 -35.97
C SER A 248 7.63 2.05 -36.76
N PRO A 249 8.74 2.60 -36.23
CA PRO A 249 9.59 3.45 -37.03
C PRO A 249 10.13 2.61 -38.18
N SER A 250 10.00 3.13 -39.40
CA SER A 250 10.48 2.48 -40.63
C SER A 250 12.01 2.29 -40.55
N GLY A 251 12.50 1.23 -39.88
CA GLY A 251 13.94 1.10 -39.63
C GLY A 251 14.51 -0.06 -38.80
N SER A 252 13.80 -0.77 -37.93
CA SER A 252 14.44 -1.83 -37.12
C SER A 252 14.38 -3.21 -37.80
N ARG A 253 15.20 -3.40 -38.84
CA ARG A 253 15.49 -4.72 -39.42
C ARG A 253 16.37 -5.63 -38.54
N GLU A 254 16.54 -5.31 -37.25
CA GLU A 254 17.56 -5.94 -36.40
C GLU A 254 17.07 -7.19 -35.64
N CYS A 255 15.78 -7.28 -35.28
CA CYS A 255 15.23 -8.46 -34.60
C CYS A 255 14.72 -9.49 -35.62
N LEU A 256 15.53 -10.50 -35.91
CA LEU A 256 15.28 -11.58 -36.88
C LEU A 256 14.22 -12.57 -36.36
N GLN A 257 12.93 -12.21 -36.36
CA GLN A 257 11.83 -13.19 -36.16
C GLN A 257 10.58 -12.87 -37.00
N VAL A 258 9.68 -13.86 -37.08
CA VAL A 258 8.38 -13.80 -37.74
C VAL A 258 7.55 -12.69 -37.09
N GLU A 259 7.14 -11.70 -37.88
CA GLU A 259 6.25 -10.64 -37.44
C GLU A 259 4.98 -11.25 -36.83
N SER A 260 4.77 -11.00 -35.54
CA SER A 260 3.58 -11.41 -34.81
C SER A 260 2.69 -10.18 -34.69
N SER A 261 1.45 -10.26 -35.17
CA SER A 261 0.48 -9.18 -34.96
C SER A 261 -0.01 -9.10 -33.51
N MET A 262 0.29 -10.08 -32.67
CA MET A 262 -0.18 -10.17 -31.28
C MET A 262 0.79 -9.50 -30.29
N ILE A 263 0.23 -8.80 -29.30
CA ILE A 263 0.96 -8.35 -28.10
C ILE A 263 1.38 -9.58 -27.29
N GLN A 264 2.69 -9.77 -27.13
CA GLN A 264 3.25 -10.97 -26.50
C GLN A 264 3.03 -10.94 -24.99
N GLU A 265 3.33 -9.79 -24.38
CA GLU A 265 3.42 -9.62 -22.94
C GLU A 265 3.10 -8.17 -22.55
N THR A 266 2.54 -7.98 -21.35
CA THR A 266 2.18 -6.67 -20.81
C THR A 266 2.54 -6.57 -19.34
N LEU A 267 2.93 -5.40 -18.86
CA LEU A 267 3.15 -5.10 -17.44
C LEU A 267 2.49 -3.78 -17.06
N SER A 268 1.74 -3.77 -15.96
CA SER A 268 1.09 -2.58 -15.42
C SER A 268 1.74 -2.13 -14.10
N THR A 269 2.09 -0.85 -14.01
CA THR A 269 2.62 -0.19 -12.80
C THR A 269 1.63 0.87 -12.30
N GLU A 270 1.93 1.57 -11.21
CA GLU A 270 1.05 2.65 -10.67
C GLU A 270 0.76 3.75 -11.72
N SER A 271 1.76 4.09 -12.54
CA SER A 271 1.69 5.23 -13.47
C SER A 271 1.88 4.88 -14.95
N SER A 272 2.54 3.76 -15.27
CA SER A 272 2.97 3.41 -16.63
C SER A 272 2.50 2.00 -17.06
N LEU A 273 2.23 1.85 -18.35
CA LEU A 273 1.96 0.57 -19.02
C LEU A 273 3.13 0.19 -19.91
N PHE A 274 3.47 -1.10 -19.93
CA PHE A 274 4.50 -1.65 -20.81
C PHE A 274 3.93 -2.78 -21.64
N VAL A 275 4.32 -2.85 -22.91
CA VAL A 275 3.94 -3.93 -23.82
C VAL A 275 5.13 -4.39 -24.65
N ILE A 276 5.20 -5.69 -24.93
CA ILE A 276 6.10 -6.26 -25.93
C ILE A 276 5.32 -6.56 -27.20
N HIS A 277 5.79 -6.00 -28.30
CA HIS A 277 5.29 -6.27 -29.64
C HIS A 277 6.47 -6.42 -30.59
N ASN A 278 6.50 -7.53 -31.36
CA ASN A 278 7.61 -7.84 -32.28
C ASN A 278 9.00 -7.77 -31.62
N GLN A 279 9.14 -8.28 -30.39
CA GLN A 279 10.39 -8.20 -29.59
C GLN A 279 10.86 -6.78 -29.26
N GLU A 280 10.00 -5.79 -29.36
CA GLU A 280 10.31 -4.41 -28.97
C GLU A 280 9.48 -4.02 -27.75
N LEU A 281 10.11 -3.33 -26.80
CA LEU A 281 9.46 -2.84 -25.59
C LEU A 281 8.91 -1.43 -25.81
N TYR A 282 7.63 -1.24 -25.49
CA TYR A 282 6.97 0.05 -25.55
C TYR A 282 6.45 0.46 -24.18
N ARG A 283 6.45 1.77 -23.90
CA ARG A 283 5.87 2.39 -22.70
C ARG A 283 4.78 3.38 -23.06
N PHE A 284 3.75 3.45 -22.23
CA PHE A 284 2.76 4.51 -22.22
C PHE A 284 2.59 5.06 -20.80
N LEU A 285 2.78 6.36 -20.62
CA LEU A 285 2.59 7.04 -19.33
C LEU A 285 1.19 7.64 -19.24
N GLY A 286 0.43 7.24 -18.21
CA GLY A 286 -0.92 7.74 -17.98
C GLY A 286 -0.95 9.20 -17.55
N ASN A 287 -2.05 9.87 -17.83
CA ASN A 287 -2.31 11.22 -17.34
C ASN A 287 -3.01 11.11 -15.98
N TYR A 288 -2.29 11.42 -14.89
CA TYR A 288 -2.80 11.38 -13.52
C TYR A 288 -2.72 12.76 -12.88
N SER A 289 -3.85 13.33 -12.45
CA SER A 289 -3.90 14.60 -11.71
C SER A 289 -3.52 14.43 -10.23
N LEU A 290 -3.71 13.23 -9.68
CA LEU A 290 -3.47 12.91 -8.27
C LEU A 290 -2.03 12.47 -7.99
N LEU A 291 -1.25 12.07 -9.01
CA LEU A 291 0.12 11.60 -8.86
C LEU A 291 1.13 12.72 -9.16
N PRO A 292 2.21 12.84 -8.38
CA PRO A 292 3.27 13.83 -8.59
C PRO A 292 4.27 13.38 -9.68
N LEU A 293 3.80 13.21 -10.91
CA LEU A 293 4.62 12.73 -12.03
C LEU A 293 5.78 13.68 -12.35
N ARG A 294 6.97 13.12 -12.61
CA ARG A 294 8.18 13.89 -13.00
C ARG A 294 8.27 14.17 -14.50
N VAL A 295 7.60 13.36 -15.29
CA VAL A 295 7.60 13.39 -16.75
C VAL A 295 6.17 13.72 -17.21
N PRO A 296 5.99 14.53 -18.26
CA PRO A 296 4.66 14.81 -18.80
C PRO A 296 4.00 13.52 -19.34
N PRO A 297 2.66 13.39 -19.24
CA PRO A 297 1.92 12.24 -19.78
C PRO A 297 2.21 11.97 -21.26
N SER A 298 2.09 10.71 -21.67
CA SER A 298 2.32 10.30 -23.06
C SER A 298 1.12 10.58 -23.95
N ASP A 299 1.37 11.16 -25.13
CA ASP A 299 0.37 11.24 -26.21
C ASP A 299 0.37 10.00 -27.13
N ALA A 300 1.45 9.21 -27.10
CA ALA A 300 1.63 8.00 -27.91
C ALA A 300 2.61 7.04 -27.23
N TRP A 301 2.61 5.78 -27.67
CA TRP A 301 3.57 4.78 -27.24
C TRP A 301 5.00 5.17 -27.58
N GLU A 302 5.88 5.08 -26.57
CA GLU A 302 7.31 5.34 -26.69
C GLU A 302 8.07 4.03 -26.75
N LYS A 303 8.91 3.86 -27.79
CA LYS A 303 9.80 2.70 -27.89
C LYS A 303 10.98 2.86 -26.93
N LEU A 304 11.18 1.86 -26.07
CA LEU A 304 12.29 1.77 -25.13
C LEU A 304 13.35 0.80 -25.65
N LEU A 305 14.57 0.90 -25.11
CA LEU A 305 15.71 0.02 -25.44
C LEU A 305 15.87 -0.22 -26.97
N SER A 306 15.93 0.85 -27.76
CA SER A 306 15.79 0.78 -29.23
C SER A 306 16.77 -0.15 -29.97
N ALA A 307 17.91 -0.50 -29.35
CA ALA A 307 18.95 -1.37 -29.89
C ALA A 307 18.94 -2.81 -29.33
N VAL A 308 17.97 -3.16 -28.49
CA VAL A 308 17.88 -4.45 -27.81
C VAL A 308 16.59 -5.16 -28.23
N CYS A 309 16.72 -6.38 -28.73
CA CYS A 309 15.57 -7.25 -28.91
C CYS A 309 15.18 -7.83 -27.56
N VAL A 310 13.90 -7.80 -27.21
CA VAL A 310 13.37 -8.23 -25.92
C VAL A 310 12.65 -9.57 -26.08
N SER A 311 13.00 -10.56 -25.26
CA SER A 311 12.36 -11.88 -25.28
C SER A 311 11.26 -12.04 -24.24
N GLY A 312 11.25 -11.22 -23.18
CA GLY A 312 10.21 -11.23 -22.16
C GLY A 312 10.45 -10.25 -21.01
N LEU A 313 9.41 -10.04 -20.19
CA LEU A 313 9.44 -9.26 -18.95
C LEU A 313 9.33 -10.18 -17.74
N VAL A 314 10.01 -9.79 -16.66
CA VAL A 314 9.86 -10.45 -15.36
C VAL A 314 9.43 -9.42 -14.32
N PRO A 315 8.18 -9.46 -13.83
CA PRO A 315 7.67 -8.45 -12.90
C PRO A 315 8.31 -8.60 -11.51
N VAL A 316 8.67 -7.46 -10.88
CA VAL A 316 8.85 -7.42 -9.43
C VAL A 316 7.55 -6.90 -8.83
N SER A 317 6.81 -7.79 -8.17
CA SER A 317 5.43 -7.51 -7.78
C SER A 317 5.27 -6.55 -6.61
N VAL A 318 6.32 -6.30 -5.82
CA VAL A 318 6.28 -5.44 -4.64
C VAL A 318 7.28 -4.30 -4.82
N PRO A 319 6.86 -3.03 -4.65
CA PRO A 319 7.77 -1.90 -4.75
C PRO A 319 8.76 -1.88 -3.58
N HIS A 320 9.92 -1.27 -3.79
CA HIS A 320 10.96 -1.13 -2.77
C HIS A 320 11.49 0.31 -2.72
N HIS A 321 11.60 0.87 -1.51
CA HIS A 321 12.09 2.24 -1.27
C HIS A 321 11.41 3.32 -2.12
N GLY A 322 10.12 3.13 -2.38
CA GLY A 322 9.28 4.03 -3.16
C GLY A 322 9.56 4.04 -4.67
N ARG A 323 10.04 2.91 -5.19
CA ARG A 323 10.31 2.65 -6.60
C ARG A 323 9.72 1.30 -6.98
N GLU A 324 9.27 1.19 -8.21
CA GLU A 324 8.81 -0.07 -8.80
C GLU A 324 9.91 -0.65 -9.68
N TYR A 325 10.01 -1.98 -9.74
CA TYR A 325 11.07 -2.67 -10.47
C TYR A 325 10.50 -3.74 -11.40
N PHE A 326 11.21 -4.04 -12.47
CA PHE A 326 10.99 -5.22 -13.29
C PHE A 326 12.27 -5.54 -14.08
N TYR A 327 12.36 -6.74 -14.62
CA TYR A 327 13.48 -7.13 -15.48
C TYR A 327 13.05 -7.29 -16.93
N VAL A 328 13.98 -7.01 -17.82
CA VAL A 328 13.84 -7.19 -19.27
C VAL A 328 14.87 -8.20 -19.73
N LEU A 329 14.39 -9.29 -20.34
CA LEU A 329 15.23 -10.36 -20.88
C LEU A 329 15.65 -10.03 -22.32
N GLY A 330 16.96 -10.09 -22.60
CA GLY A 330 17.47 -9.92 -23.95
C GLY A 330 17.17 -11.12 -24.85
N GLY A 331 16.77 -10.84 -26.08
CA GLY A 331 16.47 -11.79 -27.15
C GLY A 331 17.39 -11.63 -28.36
N GLY A 332 17.29 -12.56 -29.32
CA GLY A 332 18.09 -12.54 -30.55
C GLY A 332 19.59 -12.59 -30.27
N LEU A 333 20.36 -11.64 -30.81
CA LEU A 333 21.81 -11.52 -30.56
C LEU A 333 22.15 -11.08 -29.12
N GLN A 334 21.18 -10.54 -28.40
CA GLN A 334 21.32 -10.12 -27.00
C GLN A 334 20.84 -11.21 -26.03
N SER A 335 20.65 -12.44 -26.50
CA SER A 335 20.30 -13.59 -25.67
C SER A 335 21.37 -13.80 -24.59
N GLY A 336 20.99 -13.64 -23.32
CA GLY A 336 21.91 -13.72 -22.17
C GLY A 336 22.16 -12.39 -21.45
N THR A 337 21.71 -11.27 -22.01
CA THR A 337 21.68 -9.97 -21.32
C THR A 337 20.43 -9.82 -20.46
N LEU A 338 20.56 -9.06 -19.36
CA LEU A 338 19.49 -8.81 -18.40
C LEU A 338 19.53 -7.34 -18.00
N TYR A 339 18.39 -6.65 -18.12
CA TYR A 339 18.26 -5.26 -17.71
C TYR A 339 17.31 -5.16 -16.53
N ARG A 340 17.72 -4.42 -15.50
CA ARG A 340 16.84 -4.01 -14.39
C ARG A 340 16.24 -2.65 -14.74
N ALA A 341 14.92 -2.61 -14.82
CA ALA A 341 14.16 -1.39 -14.97
C ALA A 341 13.75 -0.87 -13.60
N GLU A 342 13.86 0.44 -13.40
CA GLU A 342 13.41 1.15 -12.21
C GLU A 342 12.45 2.26 -12.64
N VAL A 343 11.22 2.21 -12.11
CA VAL A 343 10.16 3.19 -12.35
C VAL A 343 10.01 4.10 -11.14
N TYR A 344 10.00 5.40 -11.39
CA TYR A 344 9.94 6.42 -10.35
C TYR A 344 9.18 7.66 -10.83
N ASP A 345 7.97 7.87 -10.31
CA ASP A 345 7.05 8.95 -10.70
C ASP A 345 6.85 9.08 -12.23
N GLY A 346 6.71 7.93 -12.91
CA GLY A 346 6.55 7.83 -14.37
C GLY A 346 7.86 7.85 -15.17
N ASP A 347 8.98 8.26 -14.56
CA ASP A 347 10.30 8.14 -15.19
C ASP A 347 10.81 6.69 -15.10
N VAL A 348 11.51 6.23 -16.12
CA VAL A 348 11.98 4.84 -16.20
C VAL A 348 13.46 4.84 -16.56
N THR A 349 14.25 4.16 -15.73
CA THR A 349 15.69 3.99 -15.95
C THR A 349 16.02 2.51 -16.12
N PHE A 350 16.91 2.20 -17.06
CA PHE A 350 17.36 0.84 -17.32
C PHE A 350 18.84 0.70 -16.98
N THR A 351 19.16 -0.31 -16.18
CA THR A 351 20.52 -0.67 -15.83
C THR A 351 20.79 -2.09 -16.31
N GLU A 352 21.74 -2.25 -17.21
CA GLU A 352 22.23 -3.58 -17.58
C GLU A 352 22.95 -4.21 -16.38
N LEU A 353 22.60 -5.46 -16.05
CA LEU A 353 23.22 -6.18 -14.95
C LEU A 353 24.50 -6.87 -15.42
N VAL A 354 25.63 -6.21 -15.15
CA VAL A 354 26.99 -6.69 -15.41
C VAL A 354 27.83 -6.63 -14.11
N ASP A 355 28.85 -7.47 -14.00
CA ASP A 355 29.78 -7.43 -12.86
C ASP A 355 30.65 -6.16 -12.86
N SER A 356 31.52 -6.02 -11.85
CA SER A 356 32.45 -4.90 -11.72
C SER A 356 33.47 -4.79 -12.86
N ILE A 357 33.60 -5.83 -13.71
CA ILE A 357 34.50 -5.87 -14.88
C ILE A 357 33.71 -5.64 -16.19
N GLY A 358 32.38 -5.71 -16.15
CA GLY A 358 31.48 -5.52 -17.28
C GLY A 358 31.02 -6.82 -17.96
N PHE A 359 31.17 -7.97 -17.31
CA PHE A 359 30.68 -9.25 -17.83
C PHE A 359 29.21 -9.49 -17.47
N THR A 360 28.48 -10.06 -18.43
CA THR A 360 27.11 -10.55 -18.25
C THR A 360 27.08 -11.86 -17.47
N ALA A 361 25.91 -12.21 -16.92
CA ALA A 361 25.68 -13.49 -16.24
C ALA A 361 26.18 -14.72 -17.04
N CYS A 362 25.94 -14.73 -18.36
CA CYS A 362 26.38 -15.81 -19.24
C CYS A 362 27.89 -15.84 -19.45
N GLU A 363 28.54 -14.69 -19.59
CA GLU A 363 30.00 -14.61 -19.75
C GLU A 363 30.73 -15.03 -18.48
N ILE A 364 30.20 -14.68 -17.31
CA ILE A 364 30.73 -15.11 -16.01
C ILE A 364 30.67 -16.63 -15.89
N VAL A 365 29.53 -17.22 -16.21
CA VAL A 365 29.36 -18.69 -16.19
C VAL A 365 30.32 -19.37 -17.17
N ALA A 366 30.50 -18.82 -18.37
CA ALA A 366 31.46 -19.33 -19.35
C ALA A 366 32.91 -19.23 -18.84
N PHE A 367 33.30 -18.11 -18.23
CA PHE A 367 34.62 -17.88 -17.65
C PHE A 367 34.95 -18.90 -16.54
N TYR A 368 34.03 -19.10 -15.58
CA TYR A 368 34.20 -20.07 -14.50
C TYR A 368 34.32 -21.52 -15.01
N LYS A 369 33.57 -21.90 -16.05
CA LYS A 369 33.68 -23.24 -16.65
C LYS A 369 34.99 -23.45 -17.41
N ASN A 370 35.46 -22.43 -18.14
CA ASN A 370 36.75 -22.47 -18.84
C ASN A 370 37.94 -22.63 -17.88
N LEU A 371 37.88 -22.01 -16.69
CA LEU A 371 38.86 -22.21 -15.61
C LEU A 371 38.91 -23.66 -15.10
N LYS A 372 37.78 -24.39 -15.14
CA LYS A 372 37.69 -25.79 -14.69
C LYS A 372 38.11 -26.83 -15.75
N ARG A 373 38.68 -26.42 -16.89
CA ARG A 373 39.19 -27.34 -17.94
C ARG A 373 38.15 -28.39 -18.40
N SER A 374 36.89 -28.00 -18.51
CA SER A 374 35.88 -28.86 -19.16
C SER A 374 36.09 -28.81 -20.67
N THR A 375 36.27 -29.97 -21.31
CA THR A 375 36.53 -30.14 -22.76
C THR A 375 35.27 -30.03 -23.62
N VAL A 376 34.17 -29.52 -23.08
CA VAL A 376 32.87 -29.49 -23.76
C VAL A 376 32.75 -28.22 -24.61
N ASN A 377 32.28 -28.40 -25.85
CA ASN A 377 31.95 -27.32 -26.80
C ASN A 377 31.13 -26.21 -26.10
N ASN A 378 31.40 -24.96 -26.44
CA ASN A 378 30.83 -23.76 -25.79
C ASN A 378 29.28 -23.88 -25.70
N PRO A 379 28.70 -24.12 -24.52
CA PRO A 379 27.26 -24.31 -24.39
C PRO A 379 26.53 -23.00 -24.70
N GLY A 380 25.36 -23.09 -25.33
CA GLY A 380 24.46 -21.95 -25.43
C GLY A 380 24.05 -21.50 -24.02
N CYS A 381 24.02 -20.20 -23.75
CA CYS A 381 23.61 -19.68 -22.45
C CYS A 381 22.45 -18.72 -22.60
N GLN A 382 21.44 -18.85 -21.74
CA GLN A 382 20.26 -18.00 -21.73
C GLN A 382 19.85 -17.65 -20.28
N VAL A 383 19.52 -16.39 -20.04
CA VAL A 383 18.85 -15.99 -18.80
C VAL A 383 17.37 -16.34 -18.91
N ARG A 384 16.88 -17.22 -18.04
CA ARG A 384 15.49 -17.69 -18.05
C ARG A 384 14.55 -16.80 -17.26
N SER A 385 15.00 -16.33 -16.10
CA SER A 385 14.17 -15.52 -15.21
C SER A 385 15.04 -14.82 -14.16
N ALA A 386 14.44 -13.88 -13.44
CA ALA A 386 15.07 -13.14 -12.36
C ALA A 386 14.06 -12.85 -11.24
N ALA A 387 14.55 -12.69 -10.02
CA ALA A 387 13.75 -12.21 -8.90
C ALA A 387 14.55 -11.22 -8.05
N GLN A 388 13.86 -10.30 -7.40
CA GLN A 388 14.49 -9.32 -6.54
C GLN A 388 14.20 -9.63 -5.07
N ASN A 389 15.25 -9.88 -4.29
CA ASN A 389 15.13 -9.85 -2.85
C ASN A 389 15.47 -8.43 -2.36
N ALA A 390 14.45 -7.73 -1.87
CA ALA A 390 14.54 -6.34 -1.44
C ALA A 390 14.28 -6.19 0.07
N GLN A 391 14.54 -7.24 0.86
CA GLN A 391 14.24 -7.22 2.29
C GLN A 391 15.21 -6.35 3.09
N THR A 392 16.48 -6.20 2.68
CA THR A 392 17.45 -5.28 3.32
C THR A 392 18.18 -4.46 2.29
N ASP A 393 19.01 -5.12 1.49
CA ASP A 393 19.68 -4.57 0.32
C ASP A 393 19.09 -5.25 -0.93
N VAL A 394 19.02 -4.51 -2.03
CA VAL A 394 18.52 -5.03 -3.29
C VAL A 394 19.52 -6.06 -3.81
N THR A 395 19.13 -7.32 -3.74
CA THR A 395 19.88 -8.45 -4.29
C THR A 395 19.09 -9.06 -5.43
N ASP A 396 19.68 -9.06 -6.63
CA ASP A 396 19.05 -9.64 -7.81
C ASP A 396 19.45 -11.12 -7.89
N ILE A 397 18.48 -12.01 -8.03
CA ILE A 397 18.66 -13.46 -8.14
C ILE A 397 18.33 -13.85 -9.57
N ILE A 398 19.26 -14.51 -10.24
CA ILE A 398 19.20 -14.73 -11.69
C ILE A 398 19.30 -16.21 -11.98
N LEU A 399 18.31 -16.73 -12.72
CA LEU A 399 18.28 -18.11 -13.20
C LEU A 399 18.86 -18.18 -14.61
N VAL A 400 20.01 -18.84 -14.72
CA VAL A 400 20.72 -19.05 -15.99
C VAL A 400 20.55 -20.50 -16.42
N GLU A 401 20.16 -20.71 -17.68
CA GLU A 401 20.13 -22.01 -18.33
C GLU A 401 21.34 -22.14 -19.28
N LEU A 402 21.92 -23.34 -19.29
CA LEU A 402 22.97 -23.74 -20.22
C LEU A 402 22.50 -24.92 -21.07
N LEU A 403 22.70 -24.78 -22.38
CA LEU A 403 22.29 -25.70 -23.42
C LEU A 403 23.50 -26.41 -24.00
N PHE A 404 23.57 -27.73 -23.82
CA PHE A 404 24.62 -28.56 -24.40
C PHE A 404 24.18 -29.18 -25.73
N HIS A 405 24.97 -28.97 -26.79
CA HIS A 405 24.62 -29.32 -28.18
C HIS A 405 24.54 -30.82 -28.47
N GLU A 406 25.18 -31.67 -27.67
CA GLU A 406 25.31 -33.11 -27.99
C GLU A 406 24.25 -34.00 -27.32
N ASP A 407 23.67 -33.62 -26.18
CA ASP A 407 22.78 -34.49 -25.39
C ASP A 407 21.40 -33.90 -25.00
N GLN A 408 21.08 -32.65 -25.40
CA GLN A 408 19.94 -31.90 -24.83
C GLN A 408 19.92 -31.91 -23.29
N GLU A 409 21.09 -31.98 -22.67
CA GLU A 409 21.23 -31.79 -21.23
C GLU A 409 21.05 -30.31 -20.92
N HIS A 410 20.09 -30.02 -20.03
CA HIS A 410 19.81 -28.68 -19.52
C HIS A 410 20.44 -28.58 -18.13
N SER A 411 21.34 -27.61 -17.94
CA SER A 411 21.87 -27.31 -16.59
C SER A 411 21.50 -25.89 -16.18
N TYR A 412 21.19 -25.73 -14.90
CA TYR A 412 20.73 -24.45 -14.35
C TYR A 412 21.67 -23.95 -13.26
N ILE A 413 21.95 -22.65 -13.27
CA ILE A 413 22.80 -21.99 -12.28
C ILE A 413 22.03 -20.80 -11.71
N LEU A 414 22.13 -20.65 -10.39
CA LEU A 414 21.66 -19.46 -9.70
C LEU A 414 22.84 -18.54 -9.42
N LEU A 415 22.71 -17.31 -9.88
CA LEU A 415 23.65 -16.23 -9.61
C LEU A 415 22.97 -15.17 -8.77
N THR A 416 23.75 -14.49 -7.95
CA THR A 416 23.26 -13.40 -7.11
C THR A 416 24.09 -12.18 -7.34
N PHE A 417 23.42 -11.06 -7.57
CA PHE A 417 24.07 -9.79 -7.86
C PHE A 417 23.87 -8.81 -6.71
N ASP A 418 24.95 -8.56 -5.99
CA ASP A 418 25.13 -7.52 -4.97
C ASP A 418 26.13 -6.44 -5.39
N GLY A 419 26.56 -6.47 -6.67
CA GLY A 419 27.59 -5.60 -7.26
C GLY A 419 28.72 -6.36 -7.97
N ASP A 420 29.01 -7.60 -7.55
CA ASP A 420 30.14 -8.39 -8.08
C ASP A 420 29.76 -9.74 -8.69
N PHE A 421 28.45 -10.04 -8.88
CA PHE A 421 27.95 -11.34 -9.34
C PHE A 421 28.60 -12.53 -8.61
N GLN A 422 28.04 -12.89 -7.46
CA GLN A 422 28.49 -14.07 -6.74
C GLN A 422 27.73 -15.31 -7.25
N MET A 423 28.48 -16.34 -7.69
CA MET A 423 27.89 -17.64 -8.00
C MET A 423 27.55 -18.34 -6.69
N THR A 424 26.26 -18.48 -6.39
CA THR A 424 25.81 -19.06 -5.13
C THR A 424 25.63 -20.56 -5.19
N GLU A 425 24.98 -21.06 -6.24
CA GLU A 425 24.68 -22.49 -6.31
C GLU A 425 24.51 -22.98 -7.76
N ILE A 426 24.99 -24.19 -8.02
CA ILE A 426 24.66 -24.93 -9.23
C ILE A 426 23.51 -25.85 -8.85
N LEU A 427 22.34 -25.68 -9.48
CA LEU A 427 21.20 -26.51 -9.18
C LEU A 427 21.53 -27.96 -9.59
N PRO A 428 21.35 -28.94 -8.69
CA PRO A 428 21.63 -30.33 -9.00
C PRO A 428 20.72 -30.79 -10.15
N GLU A 429 21.32 -31.49 -11.10
CA GLU A 429 20.64 -32.09 -12.26
C GLU A 429 19.61 -33.17 -11.82
N PHE A 430 19.80 -33.74 -10.63
CA PHE A 430 18.96 -34.76 -10.02
C PHE A 430 18.63 -34.39 -8.57
N ILE A 431 17.35 -34.27 -8.20
CA ILE A 431 16.93 -34.11 -6.80
C ILE A 431 16.12 -35.34 -6.38
N LEU A 432 16.71 -36.16 -5.49
CA LEU A 432 15.99 -37.22 -4.77
C LEU A 432 16.19 -37.03 -3.26
N TYR A 433 15.34 -36.19 -2.67
CA TYR A 433 15.12 -36.18 -1.22
C TYR A 433 13.64 -36.41 -0.91
N SER A 434 13.17 -37.63 -1.17
CA SER A 434 11.92 -38.11 -0.56
C SER A 434 12.20 -38.49 0.89
N GLN A 435 11.76 -37.68 1.85
CA GLN A 435 11.75 -38.06 3.27
C GLN A 435 10.84 -39.28 3.56
N ARG A 436 10.03 -39.75 2.59
CA ARG A 436 8.97 -40.72 2.85
C ARG A 436 9.27 -42.17 2.45
N GLN A 437 10.36 -42.46 1.73
CA GLN A 437 10.69 -43.85 1.42
C GLN A 437 12.20 -44.10 1.56
N ARG A 438 12.56 -45.04 2.45
CA ARG A 438 13.91 -45.59 2.63
C ARG A 438 14.42 -46.42 1.45
N HIS A 439 13.76 -46.36 0.29
CA HIS A 439 14.20 -47.06 -0.91
C HIS A 439 14.73 -46.06 -1.93
N GLN A 440 16.05 -46.14 -2.16
CA GLN A 440 16.76 -45.49 -3.26
C GLN A 440 16.28 -46.12 -4.58
N GLU A 441 15.19 -45.61 -5.14
CA GLU A 441 14.94 -45.78 -6.56
C GLU A 441 15.47 -44.54 -7.28
N THR A 442 16.60 -44.72 -7.97
CA THR A 442 17.22 -43.71 -8.84
C THR A 442 16.44 -43.64 -10.15
N SER A 443 15.38 -42.82 -10.19
CA SER A 443 14.81 -42.37 -11.46
C SER A 443 15.45 -41.02 -11.84
N SER A 444 16.08 -40.99 -13.01
CA SER A 444 16.63 -39.76 -13.60
C SER A 444 15.48 -38.89 -14.11
N LEU A 445 15.17 -37.80 -13.39
CA LEU A 445 14.24 -36.78 -13.85
C LEU A 445 15.03 -35.71 -14.61
N ASN A 446 14.74 -35.53 -15.90
CA ASN A 446 15.31 -34.43 -16.68
C ASN A 446 14.58 -33.14 -16.32
N LEU A 447 15.19 -32.29 -15.49
CA LEU A 447 14.58 -31.06 -14.98
C LEU A 447 14.65 -29.94 -16.03
N LYS A 448 13.52 -29.26 -16.24
CA LYS A 448 13.40 -28.10 -17.12
C LYS A 448 12.61 -27.01 -16.43
N PHE A 449 13.19 -25.82 -16.28
CA PHE A 449 12.60 -24.68 -15.59
C PHE A 449 12.22 -23.56 -16.56
N ASN A 450 11.00 -23.06 -16.42
CA ASN A 450 10.47 -21.96 -17.22
C ASN A 450 10.60 -20.61 -16.50
N GLY A 451 10.60 -20.59 -15.17
CA GLY A 451 10.71 -19.34 -14.42
C GLY A 451 10.94 -19.53 -12.92
N MET A 452 11.00 -18.40 -12.23
CA MET A 452 11.14 -18.32 -10.79
C MET A 452 10.22 -17.24 -10.22
N THR A 453 9.75 -17.44 -8.99
CA THR A 453 8.88 -16.48 -8.28
C THR A 453 9.29 -16.39 -6.82
N LEU A 454 9.44 -15.17 -6.31
CA LEU A 454 9.85 -14.90 -4.94
C LEU A 454 8.72 -14.25 -4.15
N ASN A 455 8.44 -14.79 -2.97
CA ASN A 455 7.66 -14.09 -1.96
C ASN A 455 8.59 -13.34 -0.99
N PRO A 456 8.73 -12.01 -1.09
CA PRO A 456 9.65 -11.24 -0.24
C PRO A 456 9.24 -11.25 1.24
N SER A 457 7.96 -11.44 1.56
CA SER A 457 7.44 -11.43 2.93
C SER A 457 7.80 -12.73 3.69
N THR A 458 7.80 -13.87 3.01
CA THR A 458 8.12 -15.17 3.62
C THR A 458 9.56 -15.62 3.36
N GLY A 459 10.22 -15.03 2.37
CA GLY A 459 11.58 -15.34 1.95
C GLY A 459 11.71 -16.63 1.15
N ILE A 460 10.62 -17.10 0.54
CA ILE A 460 10.60 -18.37 -0.21
C ILE A 460 10.74 -18.07 -1.70
N LEU A 461 11.74 -18.70 -2.31
CA LEU A 461 11.93 -18.73 -3.76
C LEU A 461 11.35 -20.02 -4.31
N TYR A 462 10.44 -19.91 -5.27
CA TYR A 462 9.99 -21.02 -6.10
C TYR A 462 10.70 -20.97 -7.45
N ILE A 463 11.17 -22.12 -7.92
CA ILE A 463 11.65 -22.32 -9.28
C ILE A 463 10.76 -23.40 -9.89
N TRP A 464 10.17 -23.09 -11.04
CA TRP A 464 9.06 -23.85 -11.59
C TRP A 464 9.24 -24.13 -13.07
N GLY A 465 8.71 -25.28 -13.49
CA GLY A 465 8.76 -25.80 -14.85
C GLY A 465 8.13 -27.18 -14.89
N ASN A 466 8.89 -28.23 -15.18
CA ASN A 466 8.38 -29.62 -15.07
C ASN A 466 8.55 -30.20 -13.67
N SER A 467 9.08 -29.40 -12.76
CA SER A 467 9.17 -29.67 -11.34
C SER A 467 8.94 -28.36 -10.60
N LEU A 468 8.54 -28.46 -9.34
CA LEU A 468 8.42 -27.35 -8.42
C LEU A 468 9.43 -27.56 -7.29
N ILE A 469 10.45 -26.70 -7.27
CA ILE A 469 11.44 -26.68 -6.19
C ILE A 469 11.35 -25.35 -5.46
N PHE A 470 11.65 -25.39 -4.15
CA PHE A 470 11.70 -24.17 -3.36
C PHE A 470 12.89 -24.13 -2.41
N SER A 471 13.34 -22.92 -2.08
CA SER A 471 14.40 -22.67 -1.11
C SER A 471 14.09 -21.43 -0.29
N TYR A 472 14.68 -21.37 0.91
CA TYR A 472 14.56 -20.24 1.82
C TYR A 472 15.73 -19.28 1.56
N ILE A 473 15.46 -18.11 0.98
CA ILE A 473 16.51 -17.14 0.65
C ILE A 473 17.13 -16.52 1.91
N LEU A 474 16.33 -16.38 2.96
CA LEU A 474 16.74 -15.65 4.17
C LEU A 474 17.69 -16.44 5.08
N THR A 475 18.04 -17.67 4.71
CA THR A 475 19.03 -18.51 5.39
C THR A 475 20.29 -18.71 4.58
N TRP A 476 20.60 -17.86 3.58
CA TRP A 476 21.81 -18.03 2.74
C TRP A 476 23.15 -18.05 3.49
N GLU A 477 23.16 -17.72 4.78
CA GLU A 477 24.32 -17.89 5.68
C GLU A 477 24.45 -19.33 6.24
N GLU A 478 23.40 -20.16 6.20
CA GLU A 478 23.34 -21.55 6.67
C GLU A 478 23.01 -22.47 5.48
N GLU A 479 23.94 -23.35 5.10
CA GLU A 479 23.87 -24.37 4.03
C GLU A 479 22.53 -24.50 3.28
N GLN A 480 22.53 -24.13 1.98
CA GLN A 480 21.36 -24.13 1.11
C GLN A 480 20.74 -25.54 1.01
N SER A 481 19.41 -25.62 1.19
CA SER A 481 18.65 -26.85 0.93
C SER A 481 17.46 -26.54 0.01
N PHE A 482 17.53 -27.04 -1.22
CA PHE A 482 16.38 -27.08 -2.12
C PHE A 482 15.47 -28.24 -1.78
N TRP A 483 14.18 -27.93 -1.65
CA TRP A 483 13.15 -28.91 -1.37
C TRP A 483 12.34 -29.14 -2.64
N HIS A 484 12.24 -30.40 -3.05
CA HIS A 484 11.43 -30.82 -4.20
C HIS A 484 10.02 -31.19 -3.74
N ASP A 485 9.00 -30.60 -4.36
CA ASP A 485 7.61 -31.01 -4.15
C ASP A 485 7.32 -32.28 -4.97
N SER A 486 7.11 -33.42 -4.29
CA SER A 486 6.78 -34.67 -4.97
C SER A 486 5.31 -34.79 -5.39
N GLY A 487 4.49 -33.77 -5.16
CA GLY A 487 3.07 -33.74 -5.52
C GLY A 487 2.79 -33.36 -6.98
N PHE A 488 3.73 -32.69 -7.67
CA PHE A 488 3.57 -32.26 -9.06
C PHE A 488 4.15 -33.29 -10.05
N PRO A 489 3.40 -33.71 -11.08
CA PRO A 489 3.85 -34.71 -12.04
C PRO A 489 4.88 -34.16 -13.03
N SER A 490 5.96 -34.91 -13.27
CA SER A 490 7.12 -34.43 -14.03
C SER A 490 6.98 -34.45 -15.56
N ASP A 491 5.90 -35.05 -16.06
CA ASP A 491 5.50 -35.07 -17.47
C ASP A 491 4.69 -33.84 -17.87
N GLN A 492 4.31 -32.98 -16.91
CA GLN A 492 3.65 -31.71 -17.15
C GLN A 492 4.65 -30.54 -17.07
N MET A 493 4.29 -29.41 -17.67
CA MET A 493 5.11 -28.20 -17.67
C MET A 493 4.28 -27.02 -17.17
N ILE A 494 4.80 -26.30 -16.16
CA ILE A 494 4.16 -25.09 -15.63
C ILE A 494 4.37 -23.95 -16.64
N LYS A 495 3.26 -23.32 -17.03
CA LYS A 495 3.19 -22.21 -17.99
C LYS A 495 3.37 -20.86 -17.32
N TYR A 496 2.63 -20.62 -16.23
CA TYR A 496 2.80 -19.42 -15.39
C TYR A 496 2.39 -19.67 -13.94
N PHE A 497 2.87 -18.80 -13.05
CA PHE A 497 2.74 -18.91 -11.59
C PHE A 497 2.24 -17.59 -11.00
N THR A 498 1.29 -17.66 -10.06
CA THR A 498 0.71 -16.50 -9.38
C THR A 498 0.72 -16.67 -7.85
N LEU A 499 0.97 -15.57 -7.14
CA LEU A 499 1.09 -15.50 -5.69
C LEU A 499 0.11 -14.48 -5.11
N SER A 500 -0.52 -14.81 -3.99
CA SER A 500 -1.31 -13.88 -3.19
C SER A 500 -0.44 -12.97 -2.30
N TYR A 501 0.82 -13.36 -2.06
CA TYR A 501 1.77 -12.81 -1.07
C TYR A 501 1.38 -13.02 0.40
N ASP A 502 0.21 -13.60 0.67
CA ASP A 502 -0.13 -14.16 1.99
C ASP A 502 0.45 -15.56 2.20
N GLY A 503 1.02 -16.16 1.15
CA GLY A 503 1.63 -17.49 1.13
C GLY A 503 0.79 -18.55 0.42
N THR A 504 -0.40 -18.23 -0.08
CA THR A 504 -1.10 -19.07 -1.07
C THR A 504 -0.57 -18.81 -2.47
N PHE A 505 -0.56 -19.85 -3.30
CA PHE A 505 -0.10 -19.76 -4.67
C PHE A 505 -0.87 -20.68 -5.59
N VAL A 506 -0.88 -20.33 -6.87
CA VAL A 506 -1.51 -21.09 -7.93
C VAL A 506 -0.61 -21.09 -9.15
N PHE A 507 -0.65 -22.17 -9.91
CA PHE A 507 0.00 -22.22 -11.20
C PHE A 507 -0.85 -22.96 -12.23
N VAL A 508 -0.65 -22.60 -13.50
CA VAL A 508 -1.34 -23.18 -14.64
C VAL A 508 -0.33 -23.90 -15.51
N THR A 509 -0.67 -25.09 -15.98
CA THR A 509 0.19 -25.90 -16.85
C THR A 509 -0.03 -25.61 -18.33
N GLU A 510 0.85 -26.08 -19.21
CA GLU A 510 0.67 -25.98 -20.67
C GLU A 510 -0.60 -26.71 -21.16
N GLN A 511 -1.12 -27.66 -20.37
CA GLN A 511 -2.38 -28.36 -20.60
C GLN A 511 -3.61 -27.65 -20.00
N GLU A 512 -3.45 -26.40 -19.53
CA GLU A 512 -4.51 -25.59 -18.89
C GLU A 512 -5.09 -26.23 -17.61
N GLU A 513 -4.29 -27.09 -16.94
CA GLU A 513 -4.62 -27.61 -15.61
C GLU A 513 -4.32 -26.56 -14.54
N LEU A 514 -5.20 -26.46 -13.54
CA LEU A 514 -5.09 -25.52 -12.43
C LEU A 514 -4.66 -26.23 -11.16
N TRP A 515 -3.57 -25.76 -10.56
CA TRP A 515 -3.01 -26.30 -9.34
C TRP A 515 -2.89 -25.23 -8.26
N TRP A 516 -3.15 -25.61 -7.02
CA TRP A 516 -3.09 -24.74 -5.86
C TRP A 516 -2.16 -25.28 -4.80
N GLY A 517 -1.45 -24.38 -4.13
CA GLY A 517 -0.57 -24.71 -3.03
C GLY A 517 -0.52 -23.63 -1.97
N GLN A 518 0.09 -23.99 -0.85
CA GLN A 518 0.30 -23.10 0.28
C GLN A 518 1.75 -23.26 0.73
N GLU A 519 2.45 -22.13 0.86
CA GLU A 519 3.81 -22.06 1.36
C GLU A 519 3.99 -22.80 2.68
N ARG A 520 5.13 -23.49 2.81
CA ARG A 520 5.51 -24.26 4.02
C ARG A 520 4.57 -25.44 4.35
N THR A 521 3.75 -25.83 3.38
CA THR A 521 3.05 -27.13 3.35
C THR A 521 3.75 -28.06 2.35
N ASP A 522 3.65 -29.37 2.57
CA ASP A 522 4.43 -30.37 1.82
C ASP A 522 3.64 -30.96 0.64
N SER A 523 2.65 -30.22 0.11
CA SER A 523 1.72 -30.74 -0.89
C SER A 523 1.05 -29.64 -1.71
N VAL A 524 1.06 -29.82 -3.03
CA VAL A 524 0.19 -29.12 -3.99
C VAL A 524 -1.02 -29.97 -4.34
N PHE A 525 -2.12 -29.32 -4.72
CA PHE A 525 -3.39 -29.94 -5.05
C PHE A 525 -3.86 -29.52 -6.43
N ARG A 526 -4.20 -30.50 -7.28
CA ARG A 526 -4.84 -30.22 -8.57
C ARG A 526 -6.29 -29.83 -8.33
N LEU A 527 -6.65 -28.59 -8.68
CA LEU A 527 -8.02 -28.09 -8.60
C LEU A 527 -8.82 -28.50 -9.83
N ARG A 528 -8.24 -28.35 -11.03
CA ARG A 528 -8.90 -28.72 -12.29
C ARG A 528 -7.91 -29.41 -13.25
N PRO A 529 -8.22 -30.61 -13.76
CA PRO A 529 -9.40 -31.42 -13.44
C PRO A 529 -9.25 -32.14 -12.08
N SER A 530 -10.30 -32.15 -11.26
CA SER A 530 -10.35 -32.92 -10.01
C SER A 530 -11.74 -33.52 -9.79
N GLN A 531 -11.85 -34.52 -8.90
CA GLN A 531 -13.15 -35.09 -8.55
C GLN A 531 -14.05 -34.01 -7.91
N GLY A 532 -13.53 -33.22 -6.98
CA GLY A 532 -14.29 -32.15 -6.35
C GLY A 532 -14.75 -31.08 -7.33
N TRP A 533 -13.93 -30.75 -8.33
CA TRP A 533 -14.33 -29.86 -9.43
C TRP A 533 -15.47 -30.43 -10.26
N ASN A 534 -15.40 -31.72 -10.61
CA ASN A 534 -16.45 -32.37 -11.39
C ASN A 534 -17.78 -32.36 -10.64
N GLU A 535 -17.79 -32.73 -9.36
CA GLU A 535 -19.01 -32.68 -8.51
C GLU A 535 -19.58 -31.26 -8.45
N LEU A 536 -18.74 -30.25 -8.22
CA LEU A 536 -19.17 -28.86 -8.19
C LEU A 536 -19.72 -28.39 -9.56
N SER A 537 -19.06 -28.74 -10.65
CA SER A 537 -19.47 -28.35 -12.01
C SER A 537 -20.82 -28.95 -12.40
N HIS A 538 -21.11 -30.18 -11.95
CA HIS A 538 -22.41 -30.82 -12.13
C HIS A 538 -23.51 -30.12 -11.33
N LEU A 539 -23.19 -29.60 -10.15
CA LEU A 539 -24.13 -28.84 -9.30
C LEU A 539 -24.37 -27.41 -9.82
N GLN A 540 -23.34 -26.78 -10.40
CA GLN A 540 -23.40 -25.39 -10.89
C GLN A 540 -24.09 -25.24 -12.26
N ALA A 541 -24.54 -26.33 -12.89
CA ALA A 541 -25.22 -26.31 -14.19
C ALA A 541 -24.50 -25.46 -15.24
N LEU A 542 -23.16 -25.50 -15.28
CA LEU A 542 -22.34 -24.83 -16.29
C LEU A 542 -22.57 -25.51 -17.65
N SER A 543 -23.62 -25.09 -18.33
CA SER A 543 -24.00 -25.50 -19.68
C SER A 543 -23.40 -24.51 -20.67
N GLY A 544 -22.17 -24.74 -21.12
CA GLY A 544 -21.53 -23.94 -22.17
C GLY A 544 -20.03 -24.17 -22.33
N ASP A 545 -19.56 -24.09 -23.57
CA ASP A 545 -18.14 -24.09 -23.90
C ASP A 545 -17.50 -22.78 -23.42
N HIS A 546 -16.40 -22.87 -22.67
CA HIS A 546 -15.72 -21.71 -22.08
C HIS A 546 -14.20 -21.87 -22.14
N SER A 547 -13.47 -20.76 -22.01
CA SER A 547 -12.01 -20.79 -21.99
C SER A 547 -11.45 -19.83 -20.95
N THR A 548 -10.47 -20.33 -20.20
CA THR A 548 -9.76 -19.53 -19.19
C THR A 548 -8.83 -18.56 -19.88
N LEU A 549 -9.06 -17.26 -19.68
CA LEU A 549 -8.20 -16.21 -20.18
C LEU A 549 -7.03 -15.97 -19.22
N THR A 550 -7.30 -15.92 -17.91
CA THR A 550 -6.26 -15.76 -16.88
C THR A 550 -6.75 -16.18 -15.50
N VAL A 551 -5.81 -16.40 -14.58
CA VAL A 551 -6.07 -16.70 -13.17
C VAL A 551 -5.17 -15.81 -12.32
N PHE A 552 -5.74 -15.13 -11.33
CA PHE A 552 -5.03 -14.18 -10.49
C PHE A 552 -5.66 -14.07 -9.10
N TYR A 553 -4.92 -13.50 -8.15
CA TYR A 553 -5.47 -13.10 -6.87
C TYR A 553 -5.96 -11.65 -6.94
N ASP A 554 -7.21 -11.40 -6.58
CA ASP A 554 -7.68 -10.02 -6.38
C ASP A 554 -7.06 -9.41 -5.12
N GLY A 555 -7.30 -8.12 -4.86
CA GLY A 555 -6.74 -7.54 -3.63
C GLY A 555 -7.49 -7.85 -2.33
N ASP A 556 -8.58 -8.62 -2.39
CA ASP A 556 -9.09 -9.33 -1.20
C ASP A 556 -8.31 -10.64 -0.95
N LYS A 557 -7.31 -10.91 -1.79
CA LYS A 557 -6.46 -12.11 -1.80
C LYS A 557 -7.25 -13.39 -2.08
N GLU A 558 -8.39 -13.26 -2.76
CA GLU A 558 -9.18 -14.39 -3.22
C GLU A 558 -8.76 -14.80 -4.63
N LEU A 559 -8.81 -16.10 -4.90
CA LEU A 559 -8.44 -16.65 -6.21
C LEU A 559 -9.58 -16.44 -7.21
N GLN A 560 -9.29 -15.71 -8.28
CA GLN A 560 -10.22 -15.36 -9.33
C GLN A 560 -9.80 -15.97 -10.67
N GLU A 561 -10.80 -16.33 -11.48
CA GLU A 561 -10.63 -16.77 -12.86
C GLU A 561 -11.38 -15.83 -13.80
N VAL A 562 -10.76 -15.47 -14.90
CA VAL A 562 -11.42 -14.75 -15.99
C VAL A 562 -11.69 -15.72 -17.12
N LEU A 563 -12.95 -15.79 -17.54
CA LEU A 563 -13.41 -16.67 -18.59
C LEU A 563 -13.89 -15.89 -19.80
N TYR A 564 -13.70 -16.48 -20.97
CA TYR A 564 -14.48 -16.16 -22.16
C TYR A 564 -15.57 -17.22 -22.33
N THR A 565 -16.82 -16.78 -22.40
CA THR A 565 -18.02 -17.61 -22.56
C THR A 565 -18.78 -17.19 -23.81
N VAL A 566 -19.41 -18.14 -24.48
CA VAL A 566 -20.28 -17.88 -25.62
C VAL A 566 -21.68 -18.37 -25.28
N ASP A 567 -22.66 -17.46 -25.32
CA ASP A 567 -24.05 -17.79 -25.05
C ASP A 567 -24.65 -18.63 -26.19
N LEU A 568 -25.84 -19.21 -25.96
CA LEU A 568 -26.56 -20.01 -26.96
C LEU A 568 -26.88 -19.24 -28.25
N ASP A 569 -26.99 -17.91 -28.16
CA ASP A 569 -27.21 -17.01 -29.29
C ASP A 569 -25.91 -16.65 -30.05
N GLY A 570 -24.77 -17.24 -29.67
CA GLY A 570 -23.45 -16.99 -30.28
C GLY A 570 -22.75 -15.72 -29.81
N LYS A 571 -23.29 -15.04 -28.80
CA LYS A 571 -22.71 -13.82 -28.24
C LYS A 571 -21.60 -14.13 -27.24
N GLY A 572 -20.41 -13.60 -27.47
CA GLY A 572 -19.26 -13.72 -26.58
C GLY A 572 -19.33 -12.75 -25.40
N SER A 573 -18.88 -13.18 -24.22
CA SER A 573 -18.75 -12.34 -23.04
C SER A 573 -17.54 -12.74 -22.20
N VAL A 574 -16.93 -11.75 -21.53
CA VAL A 574 -15.84 -11.97 -20.57
C VAL A 574 -16.41 -11.87 -19.16
N VAL A 575 -16.17 -12.90 -18.35
CA VAL A 575 -16.76 -13.04 -17.01
C VAL A 575 -15.68 -13.34 -15.98
N LYS A 576 -15.63 -12.55 -14.91
CA LYS A 576 -14.84 -12.85 -13.70
C LYS A 576 -15.64 -13.76 -12.77
N ARG A 577 -15.00 -14.81 -12.23
CA ARG A 577 -15.58 -15.65 -11.17
C ARG A 577 -14.56 -16.00 -10.10
N LYS A 578 -15.04 -16.16 -8.87
CA LYS A 578 -14.28 -16.72 -7.75
C LYS A 578 -14.10 -18.22 -7.93
N ILE A 579 -12.89 -18.72 -7.71
CA ILE A 579 -12.63 -20.16 -7.65
C ILE A 579 -12.86 -20.63 -6.20
N PRO A 580 -13.85 -21.51 -5.94
CA PRO A 580 -14.15 -22.01 -4.60
C PRO A 580 -13.18 -23.12 -4.21
N VAL A 581 -11.93 -22.73 -3.92
CA VAL A 581 -10.81 -23.65 -3.63
C VAL A 581 -11.14 -24.57 -2.46
N VAL A 582 -11.67 -24.01 -1.38
CA VAL A 582 -11.95 -24.74 -0.14
C VAL A 582 -13.01 -25.81 -0.37
N GLU A 583 -14.05 -25.47 -1.14
CA GLU A 583 -15.14 -26.35 -1.51
C GLU A 583 -14.64 -27.50 -2.39
N ILE A 584 -13.87 -27.20 -3.46
CA ILE A 584 -13.28 -28.20 -4.37
C ILE A 584 -12.44 -29.22 -3.58
N LEU A 585 -11.60 -28.73 -2.67
CA LEU A 585 -10.74 -29.58 -1.85
C LEU A 585 -11.56 -30.42 -0.86
N SER A 586 -12.64 -29.86 -0.29
CA SER A 586 -13.53 -30.59 0.63
C SER A 586 -14.27 -31.74 -0.07
N PHE A 587 -14.75 -31.55 -1.31
CA PHE A 587 -15.45 -32.60 -2.08
C PHE A 587 -14.53 -33.72 -2.54
N SER A 588 -13.25 -33.42 -2.75
CA SER A 588 -12.23 -34.41 -3.11
C SER A 588 -11.93 -35.41 -1.97
N HIS A 589 -12.45 -35.15 -0.76
CA HIS A 589 -12.20 -35.91 0.46
C HIS A 589 -13.49 -36.27 1.22
N LEU A 590 -14.40 -37.06 0.64
CA LEU A 590 -15.55 -37.64 1.37
C LEU A 590 -15.29 -39.10 1.78
N PRO A 591 -15.52 -39.47 3.05
CA PRO A 591 -16.89 -39.80 3.46
C PRO A 591 -17.25 -39.27 4.88
N PHE A 592 -18.32 -38.48 4.99
CA PHE A 592 -18.89 -37.87 6.21
C PHE A 592 -18.02 -36.78 6.88
N LEU A 593 -18.28 -35.53 6.49
CA LEU A 593 -17.99 -34.28 7.23
C LEU A 593 -16.65 -34.29 8.00
N SER A 594 -15.56 -33.98 7.31
CA SER A 594 -14.25 -33.70 7.92
C SER A 594 -14.29 -32.39 8.70
N THR A 595 -15.07 -32.35 9.79
CA THR A 595 -15.06 -31.26 10.76
C THR A 595 -13.68 -31.24 11.41
N CYS A 596 -13.06 -30.06 11.44
CA CYS A 596 -11.90 -29.81 12.26
C CYS A 596 -12.03 -30.46 13.65
N PRO A 597 -11.03 -31.21 14.16
CA PRO A 597 -11.13 -31.84 15.49
C PRO A 597 -11.05 -30.81 16.64
N PHE A 598 -10.91 -29.52 16.31
CA PHE A 598 -10.76 -28.42 17.24
C PHE A 598 -11.45 -27.15 16.74
N ASP A 599 -11.80 -26.29 17.69
CA ASP A 599 -12.20 -24.89 17.48
C ASP A 599 -11.07 -23.95 17.91
N LEU A 600 -10.96 -22.80 17.23
CA LEU A 600 -9.98 -21.76 17.50
C LEU A 600 -10.67 -20.51 18.05
N GLU A 601 -10.19 -20.03 19.18
CA GLU A 601 -10.69 -18.81 19.83
C GLU A 601 -9.52 -17.89 20.12
N TYR A 602 -9.46 -16.77 19.40
CA TYR A 602 -8.41 -15.76 19.57
C TYR A 602 -8.81 -14.75 20.63
N SER A 603 -7.81 -14.29 21.38
CA SER A 603 -7.92 -13.16 22.30
C SER A 603 -6.76 -12.22 22.03
N VAL A 604 -7.05 -11.16 21.28
CA VAL A 604 -6.07 -10.15 20.87
C VAL A 604 -6.35 -8.84 21.63
N PRO A 605 -5.47 -8.43 22.56
CA PRO A 605 -5.56 -7.13 23.20
C PRO A 605 -4.91 -6.04 22.33
N HIS A 606 -5.49 -4.84 22.31
CA HIS A 606 -4.89 -3.63 21.72
C HIS A 606 -4.51 -3.77 20.23
N ILE A 607 -5.39 -4.33 19.41
CA ILE A 607 -5.13 -4.52 17.97
C ILE A 607 -4.79 -3.20 17.26
N GLU A 608 -5.37 -2.08 17.69
CA GLU A 608 -5.24 -0.78 17.00
C GLU A 608 -3.84 -0.19 17.09
N SER A 609 -3.16 -0.36 18.24
CA SER A 609 -1.81 0.20 18.45
C SER A 609 -0.77 -0.41 17.52
N PHE A 610 -1.02 -1.64 17.06
CA PHE A 610 -0.15 -2.37 16.14
C PHE A 610 -0.63 -2.38 14.69
N ASN A 611 -1.94 -2.30 14.43
CA ASN A 611 -2.48 -2.27 13.06
C ASN A 611 -2.27 -0.91 12.36
N ARG A 612 -2.12 0.17 13.16
CA ARG A 612 -1.85 1.55 12.71
C ARG A 612 -2.87 2.10 11.70
N LEU A 613 -4.07 1.53 11.67
CA LEU A 613 -5.17 1.91 10.80
C LEU A 613 -5.93 3.09 11.43
N GLN A 614 -6.10 4.19 10.70
CA GLN A 614 -6.98 5.28 11.09
C GLN A 614 -8.34 5.09 10.42
N ARG A 615 -9.42 5.16 11.20
CA ARG A 615 -10.79 5.09 10.68
C ARG A 615 -11.56 6.36 11.02
N TYR A 616 -12.21 6.94 10.01
CA TYR A 616 -13.21 7.99 10.19
C TYR A 616 -14.58 7.43 9.83
N SER A 617 -15.58 7.64 10.68
CA SER A 617 -16.97 7.26 10.41
C SER A 617 -17.81 8.50 10.18
N PHE A 618 -18.64 8.48 9.13
CA PHE A 618 -19.55 9.57 8.82
C PHE A 618 -20.97 9.06 8.56
N ASN A 619 -21.93 9.87 9.01
CA ASN A 619 -23.35 9.64 8.82
C ASN A 619 -23.98 10.83 8.09
N PRO A 620 -24.86 10.61 7.11
CA PRO A 620 -25.60 11.68 6.46
C PRO A 620 -26.58 12.35 7.45
N GLN A 621 -27.11 13.54 7.12
CA GLN A 621 -28.05 14.25 8.00
C GLN A 621 -29.36 13.49 8.21
N LEU A 622 -29.83 13.40 9.45
CA LEU A 622 -31.20 12.94 9.70
C LEU A 622 -32.22 13.81 8.97
N VAL A 623 -33.01 13.18 8.10
CA VAL A 623 -34.08 13.84 7.35
C VAL A 623 -35.36 13.84 8.18
N THR A 624 -35.95 15.02 8.41
CA THR A 624 -37.20 15.16 9.21
C THR A 624 -38.48 15.13 8.36
N SER A 625 -38.37 14.93 7.04
CA SER A 625 -39.52 14.82 6.14
C SER A 625 -40.21 13.46 6.28
N SER A 626 -41.52 13.42 6.06
CA SER A 626 -42.34 12.19 6.13
C SER A 626 -41.94 11.09 5.15
N SER A 627 -41.16 11.41 4.11
CA SER A 627 -40.65 10.44 3.14
C SER A 627 -39.32 9.80 3.54
N GLU A 628 -38.62 10.30 4.57
CA GLU A 628 -37.26 9.88 5.01
C GLU A 628 -36.16 9.91 3.92
N LEU A 629 -36.46 10.33 2.68
CA LEU A 629 -35.52 10.48 1.57
C LEU A 629 -34.79 11.82 1.59
N HIS A 630 -33.49 11.80 1.29
CA HIS A 630 -32.64 12.98 1.19
C HIS A 630 -32.88 13.77 -0.11
N PRO A 631 -32.79 15.11 -0.09
CA PRO A 631 -32.66 15.90 -1.31
C PRO A 631 -31.21 15.94 -1.82
N THR A 632 -30.99 16.18 -3.11
CA THR A 632 -29.65 16.32 -3.73
C THR A 632 -28.76 17.33 -3.00
N ARG A 633 -29.34 18.40 -2.45
CA ARG A 633 -28.61 19.40 -1.65
C ARG A 633 -28.03 18.82 -0.34
N SER A 634 -28.73 17.87 0.30
CA SER A 634 -28.24 17.21 1.51
C SER A 634 -27.03 16.32 1.19
N LEU A 635 -27.07 15.64 0.05
CA LEU A 635 -25.96 14.82 -0.44
C LEU A 635 -24.71 15.65 -0.76
N ALA A 636 -24.88 16.81 -1.41
CA ALA A 636 -23.79 17.77 -1.65
C ALA A 636 -23.16 18.31 -0.35
N LEU A 637 -23.98 18.61 0.67
CA LEU A 637 -23.49 19.00 1.99
C LEU A 637 -22.70 17.86 2.66
N TYR A 638 -23.22 16.63 2.58
CA TYR A 638 -22.55 15.44 3.11
C TYR A 638 -21.16 15.23 2.48
N GLN A 639 -21.08 15.35 1.16
CA GLN A 639 -19.80 15.26 0.43
C GLN A 639 -18.82 16.37 0.82
N GLY A 640 -19.28 17.62 0.92
CA GLY A 640 -18.43 18.74 1.32
C GLY A 640 -17.86 18.61 2.75
N LEU A 641 -18.59 17.94 3.64
CA LEU A 641 -18.14 17.64 5.00
C LEU A 641 -17.01 16.59 5.01
N VAL A 642 -17.20 15.50 4.27
CA VAL A 642 -16.17 14.46 4.11
C VAL A 642 -14.91 15.08 3.48
N TYR A 643 -15.09 15.92 2.45
CA TYR A 643 -13.98 16.64 1.81
C TYR A 643 -13.23 17.54 2.81
N HIS A 644 -13.95 18.34 3.60
CA HIS A 644 -13.33 19.25 4.55
C HIS A 644 -12.52 18.51 5.63
N LEU A 645 -13.03 17.39 6.17
CA LEU A 645 -12.27 16.62 7.16
C LEU A 645 -11.02 15.99 6.54
N LEU A 646 -11.12 15.43 5.33
CA LEU A 646 -9.97 14.85 4.64
C LEU A 646 -8.94 15.93 4.26
N GLN A 647 -9.36 17.14 3.95
CA GLN A 647 -8.47 18.28 3.77
C GLN A 647 -7.76 18.66 5.07
N LEU A 648 -8.48 18.71 6.21
CA LEU A 648 -7.88 18.96 7.51
C LEU A 648 -6.91 17.85 7.91
N HIS A 649 -7.22 16.61 7.58
CA HIS A 649 -6.35 15.45 7.78
C HIS A 649 -5.07 15.54 6.93
N ALA A 650 -5.18 15.86 5.63
CA ALA A 650 -4.04 16.09 4.77
C ALA A 650 -3.14 17.24 5.30
N GLN A 651 -3.73 18.36 5.74
CA GLN A 651 -2.99 19.45 6.38
C GLN A 651 -2.34 19.01 7.70
N TYR A 652 -3.04 18.18 8.47
CA TYR A 652 -2.56 17.67 9.74
C TYR A 652 -1.31 16.80 9.56
N LEU A 653 -1.11 16.16 8.41
CA LEU A 653 0.06 15.33 8.12
C LEU A 653 1.24 16.10 7.54
N MET A 654 1.07 17.38 7.19
CA MET A 654 2.15 18.18 6.64
C MET A 654 3.31 18.38 7.64
N VAL A 655 4.52 18.52 7.11
CA VAL A 655 5.77 18.70 7.87
C VAL A 655 5.77 19.97 8.73
N ILE A 656 4.94 20.96 8.37
CA ILE A 656 4.73 22.21 9.09
C ILE A 656 3.24 22.26 9.47
N GLY A 657 2.89 21.77 10.66
CA GLY A 657 1.50 21.63 11.10
C GLY A 657 1.29 22.09 12.54
N ASP A 658 0.08 22.58 12.81
CA ASP A 658 -0.36 23.02 14.15
C ASP A 658 -0.18 21.88 15.18
N PRO A 659 0.50 22.14 16.30
CA PRO A 659 0.98 21.08 17.19
C PRO A 659 -0.05 20.37 18.08
N LYS A 660 -1.34 20.75 18.10
CA LYS A 660 -2.23 20.26 19.18
C LYS A 660 -3.59 19.71 18.80
N GLU A 661 -4.20 20.11 17.69
CA GLU A 661 -5.60 19.76 17.43
C GLU A 661 -5.69 18.67 16.36
N SER A 662 -6.36 17.56 16.71
CA SER A 662 -6.73 16.52 15.73
C SER A 662 -7.57 17.14 14.61
N PRO A 663 -7.66 16.50 13.42
CA PRO A 663 -8.53 16.99 12.35
C PRO A 663 -9.97 17.25 12.80
N ILE A 664 -10.51 16.41 13.69
CA ILE A 664 -11.86 16.55 14.26
C ILE A 664 -11.94 17.76 15.20
N SER A 665 -10.96 17.91 16.09
CA SER A 665 -10.91 19.05 17.02
C SER A 665 -10.82 20.38 16.26
N ARG A 666 -10.04 20.43 15.16
CA ARG A 666 -10.00 21.60 14.27
C ARG A 666 -11.34 21.83 13.58
N MET A 667 -12.01 20.75 13.19
CA MET A 667 -13.33 20.79 12.58
C MET A 667 -14.36 21.40 13.55
N GLU A 668 -14.37 20.97 14.82
CA GLU A 668 -15.20 21.56 15.88
C GLU A 668 -14.83 23.02 16.17
N HIS A 669 -13.54 23.35 16.25
CA HIS A 669 -13.10 24.71 16.55
C HIS A 669 -13.46 25.70 15.42
N SER A 670 -13.52 25.23 14.18
CA SER A 670 -13.99 26.01 13.02
C SER A 670 -15.44 26.52 13.20
N CYS A 671 -16.19 25.93 14.13
CA CYS A 671 -17.54 26.37 14.48
C CYS A 671 -17.65 27.59 15.38
N ASN A 672 -16.55 28.08 15.93
CA ASN A 672 -16.53 29.34 16.68
C ASN A 672 -16.51 30.59 15.76
N GLY A 673 -16.39 30.41 14.44
CA GLY A 673 -16.42 31.47 13.42
C GLY A 673 -17.78 31.62 12.72
N VAL A 674 -18.12 32.85 12.29
CA VAL A 674 -19.41 33.20 11.66
C VAL A 674 -19.61 32.56 10.26
N LEU A 675 -18.56 32.05 9.62
CA LEU A 675 -18.60 31.61 8.21
C LEU A 675 -19.24 30.24 7.97
N TYR A 676 -19.45 29.40 9.00
CA TYR A 676 -19.81 27.98 8.85
C TYR A 676 -21.08 27.56 9.64
N LYS A 677 -22.08 28.45 9.76
CA LYS A 677 -23.26 28.20 10.60
C LYS A 677 -24.03 26.91 10.27
N ASP A 678 -24.28 26.64 8.98
CA ASP A 678 -25.02 25.43 8.54
C ASP A 678 -24.22 24.15 8.77
N PHE A 679 -22.90 24.24 8.62
CA PHE A 679 -21.93 23.17 8.91
C PHE A 679 -21.87 22.84 10.42
N CYS A 680 -21.98 23.85 11.28
CA CYS A 680 -21.98 23.66 12.74
C CYS A 680 -23.30 23.11 13.27
N LEU A 681 -24.41 23.49 12.63
CA LEU A 681 -25.70 22.84 12.85
C LEU A 681 -25.57 21.34 12.52
N TYR A 682 -25.01 20.97 11.36
CA TYR A 682 -24.76 19.57 11.01
C TYR A 682 -23.95 18.82 12.09
N LEU A 683 -22.80 19.36 12.52
CA LEU A 683 -21.94 18.70 13.52
C LEU A 683 -22.62 18.55 14.88
N SER A 684 -23.52 19.47 15.25
CA SER A 684 -24.29 19.37 16.49
C SER A 684 -25.40 18.31 16.46
N TYR A 685 -25.92 17.99 15.26
CA TYR A 685 -26.99 17.00 15.05
C TYR A 685 -26.47 15.61 14.69
N ASN A 686 -25.32 15.51 14.02
CA ASN A 686 -24.71 14.26 13.63
C ASN A 686 -23.51 13.96 14.52
N ASN A 687 -23.50 12.77 15.11
CA ASN A 687 -22.40 12.30 15.95
C ASN A 687 -21.19 11.98 15.06
N VAL A 688 -20.46 13.01 14.60
CA VAL A 688 -19.23 12.83 13.83
C VAL A 688 -18.12 12.44 14.80
N SER A 689 -17.95 11.13 14.99
CA SER A 689 -16.80 10.57 15.68
C SER A 689 -15.70 10.32 14.67
N GLY A 690 -14.64 11.11 14.73
CA GLY A 690 -13.35 10.60 14.31
C GLY A 690 -12.55 10.16 15.53
N VAL A 691 -11.42 9.50 15.26
CA VAL A 691 -10.58 8.76 16.20
C VAL A 691 -11.01 7.30 16.28
N THR A 692 -10.09 6.42 15.88
CA THR A 692 -10.10 4.99 16.24
C THR A 692 -10.28 4.86 17.73
N THR A 693 -11.50 4.57 18.14
CA THR A 693 -11.76 4.20 19.51
C THR A 693 -12.82 3.12 19.56
N ASP A 694 -12.42 1.91 19.13
CA ASP A 694 -12.67 0.78 20.00
C ASP A 694 -11.54 0.69 21.06
N SER A 695 -11.04 1.86 21.50
CA SER A 695 -9.94 2.06 22.44
C SER A 695 -10.31 1.69 23.88
N LYS A 696 -11.41 0.96 24.05
CA LYS A 696 -11.78 0.30 25.30
C LYS A 696 -11.53 -1.19 25.23
N GLY A 697 -10.31 -1.59 24.86
CA GLY A 697 -9.75 -2.89 25.22
C GLY A 697 -10.66 -4.08 24.89
N HIS A 698 -11.46 -3.99 23.83
CA HIS A 698 -12.28 -5.11 23.42
C HIS A 698 -11.37 -6.18 22.84
N ILE A 699 -11.43 -7.35 23.46
CA ILE A 699 -10.73 -8.54 23.00
C ILE A 699 -11.35 -8.89 21.65
N THR A 700 -10.58 -8.79 20.56
CA THR A 700 -11.05 -9.20 19.25
C THR A 700 -10.78 -10.70 19.05
N ALA A 701 -11.69 -11.36 18.34
CA ALA A 701 -11.60 -12.77 17.95
C ALA A 701 -10.78 -12.99 16.66
N ARG A 702 -10.10 -11.96 16.14
CA ARG A 702 -9.31 -11.99 14.90
C ARG A 702 -7.97 -11.31 15.09
N LEU A 703 -6.95 -11.86 14.42
CA LEU A 703 -5.63 -11.25 14.35
C LEU A 703 -5.65 -9.99 13.46
N PRO A 704 -4.72 -9.04 13.69
CA PRO A 704 -4.57 -7.87 12.84
C PRO A 704 -4.06 -8.24 11.44
N ASP A 705 -4.48 -7.46 10.45
CA ASP A 705 -4.02 -7.61 9.06
C ASP A 705 -2.53 -7.25 8.92
N ARG A 706 -2.04 -6.31 9.74
CA ARG A 706 -0.62 -5.92 9.79
C ARG A 706 -0.21 -5.61 11.23
N VAL A 707 1.03 -5.94 11.59
CA VAL A 707 1.64 -5.60 12.89
C VAL A 707 2.89 -4.78 12.64
N TYR A 708 2.91 -3.52 13.07
CA TYR A 708 4.11 -2.68 13.01
C TYR A 708 4.88 -2.76 14.34
N LEU A 709 6.15 -3.14 14.28
CA LEU A 709 7.05 -3.21 15.45
C LEU A 709 8.18 -2.19 15.31
N ASP A 710 8.23 -1.26 16.26
CA ASP A 710 9.41 -0.42 16.49
C ASP A 710 10.53 -1.22 17.18
N ARG A 711 11.68 -0.59 17.37
CA ARG A 711 12.87 -1.20 17.96
C ARG A 711 12.56 -1.89 19.30
N THR A 712 12.85 -3.19 19.37
CA THR A 712 12.59 -4.07 20.53
C THR A 712 11.14 -4.18 20.98
N ALA A 713 10.19 -3.68 20.18
CA ALA A 713 8.77 -3.79 20.48
C ALA A 713 8.30 -5.24 20.33
N SER A 714 7.21 -5.57 21.03
CA SER A 714 6.60 -6.90 20.96
C SER A 714 5.08 -6.81 20.85
N PHE A 715 4.52 -7.74 20.09
CA PHE A 715 3.08 -7.95 19.94
C PHE A 715 2.70 -9.29 20.55
N SER A 716 1.70 -9.29 21.43
CA SER A 716 1.25 -10.50 22.13
C SER A 716 -0.23 -10.75 21.96
N PHE A 717 -0.61 -11.99 21.71
CA PHE A 717 -1.99 -12.45 21.68
C PHE A 717 -2.12 -13.83 22.33
N SER A 718 -3.35 -14.22 22.67
CA SER A 718 -3.65 -15.56 23.16
C SER A 718 -4.52 -16.31 22.16
N LEU A 719 -4.26 -17.59 21.97
CA LEU A 719 -5.05 -18.50 21.14
C LEU A 719 -5.48 -19.69 21.99
N PHE A 720 -6.77 -19.88 22.16
CA PHE A 720 -7.35 -21.05 22.80
C PHE A 720 -7.78 -22.06 21.73
N ILE A 721 -7.24 -23.28 21.82
CA ILE A 721 -7.56 -24.40 20.93
C ILE A 721 -8.39 -25.38 21.74
N ARG A 722 -9.68 -25.51 21.41
CA ARG A 722 -10.64 -26.36 22.11
C ARG A 722 -10.87 -27.64 21.31
N ALA A 723 -10.78 -28.81 21.92
CA ALA A 723 -11.13 -30.07 21.24
C ALA A 723 -12.65 -30.29 21.23
N HIS A 724 -13.21 -30.85 20.15
CA HIS A 724 -14.64 -31.15 20.08
C HIS A 724 -15.07 -32.23 21.11
N GLN A 725 -16.29 -32.09 21.64
CA GLN A 725 -16.84 -32.91 22.73
C GLN A 725 -17.04 -34.41 22.42
N LEU A 726 -17.07 -34.84 21.15
CA LEU A 726 -17.32 -36.24 20.76
C LEU A 726 -16.24 -37.24 21.22
N THR A 727 -15.12 -36.77 21.77
CA THR A 727 -14.00 -37.61 22.22
C THR A 727 -13.77 -37.63 23.73
N LEU A 728 -14.52 -36.87 24.55
CA LEU A 728 -14.20 -36.76 25.98
C LEU A 728 -14.61 -37.98 26.82
N GLU A 729 -15.60 -38.77 26.39
CA GLU A 729 -16.01 -39.97 27.14
C GLU A 729 -15.16 -41.21 26.83
N SER A 730 -14.34 -41.19 25.77
CA SER A 730 -13.53 -42.33 25.33
C SER A 730 -12.03 -42.07 25.15
N ILE A 731 -11.57 -40.81 25.19
CA ILE A 731 -10.17 -40.46 24.95
C ILE A 731 -9.72 -39.39 25.97
N GLY A 732 -9.12 -39.83 27.08
CA GLY A 732 -8.69 -38.97 28.20
C GLY A 732 -7.58 -37.95 27.87
N GLU A 733 -6.89 -37.45 28.92
CA GLU A 733 -5.83 -36.40 28.92
C GLU A 733 -4.80 -36.41 27.76
N ARG A 734 -4.64 -37.53 27.04
CA ARG A 734 -3.75 -37.66 25.88
C ARG A 734 -4.16 -36.78 24.69
N ALA A 735 -5.45 -36.69 24.36
CA ALA A 735 -5.90 -35.94 23.18
C ALA A 735 -5.58 -34.43 23.26
N VAL A 736 -5.76 -33.83 24.44
CA VAL A 736 -5.40 -32.42 24.70
C VAL A 736 -3.88 -32.22 24.72
N ASN A 737 -3.11 -33.24 25.10
CA ASN A 737 -1.65 -33.21 25.08
C ASN A 737 -1.03 -33.28 23.69
N ASP A 738 -1.74 -33.85 22.72
CA ASP A 738 -1.29 -33.95 21.33
C ASP A 738 -1.53 -32.67 20.53
N ILE A 739 -2.37 -31.75 21.03
CA ILE A 739 -2.56 -30.42 20.43
C ILE A 739 -1.25 -29.63 20.58
N ARG A 740 -0.59 -29.42 19.44
CA ARG A 740 0.64 -28.63 19.32
C ARG A 740 0.46 -27.50 18.32
N MET A 741 1.00 -26.34 18.65
CA MET A 741 1.11 -25.20 17.75
C MET A 741 2.59 -24.99 17.43
N PHE A 742 2.89 -24.72 16.16
CA PHE A 742 4.21 -24.41 15.65
C PHE A 742 4.19 -23.00 15.08
N ALA A 743 5.26 -22.24 15.32
CA ALA A 743 5.50 -20.96 14.68
C ALA A 743 6.75 -21.08 13.82
N ARG A 744 6.69 -20.57 12.58
CA ARG A 744 7.84 -20.47 11.68
C ARG A 744 8.14 -18.99 11.43
N VAL A 745 9.36 -18.61 11.75
CA VAL A 745 9.88 -17.24 11.59
C VAL A 745 10.67 -17.18 10.29
N PRO A 746 10.40 -16.21 9.40
CA PRO A 746 11.09 -16.09 8.11
C PRO A 746 12.58 -15.76 8.27
N ASN A 747 12.94 -14.85 9.17
CA ASN A 747 14.32 -14.50 9.46
C ASN A 747 14.56 -14.35 10.97
N SER A 748 15.39 -15.23 11.53
CA SER A 748 15.69 -15.26 12.95
C SER A 748 16.65 -14.14 13.40
N LYS A 749 17.30 -13.43 12.47
CA LYS A 749 18.15 -12.26 12.77
C LYS A 749 17.33 -11.10 13.31
N TYR A 750 16.15 -10.87 12.73
CA TYR A 750 15.31 -9.71 13.06
C TYR A 750 14.14 -10.04 14.00
N LEU A 751 13.53 -11.22 13.87
CA LEU A 751 12.35 -11.59 14.66
C LEU A 751 12.62 -12.75 15.61
N SER A 752 11.92 -12.73 16.73
CA SER A 752 11.77 -13.87 17.62
C SER A 752 10.30 -14.10 17.94
N VAL A 753 9.91 -15.37 18.04
CA VAL A 753 8.55 -15.76 18.41
C VAL A 753 8.63 -16.70 19.60
N THR A 754 7.92 -16.37 20.66
CA THR A 754 7.81 -17.18 21.88
C THR A 754 6.40 -17.74 21.99
N LEU A 755 6.31 -19.07 22.15
CA LEU A 755 5.06 -19.79 22.37
C LEU A 755 5.02 -20.34 23.80
N GLN A 756 4.09 -19.86 24.62
CA GLN A 756 3.87 -20.38 25.98
C GLN A 756 2.59 -21.20 26.01
N ARG A 757 2.71 -22.49 26.33
CA ARG A 757 1.61 -23.46 26.31
C ARG A 757 1.03 -23.66 27.72
N TYR A 758 -0.28 -23.50 27.86
CA TYR A 758 -1.03 -23.74 29.10
C TYR A 758 -2.17 -24.73 28.86
N VAL A 759 -2.10 -25.92 29.46
CA VAL A 759 -3.17 -26.92 29.34
C VAL A 759 -4.36 -26.53 30.23
N LYS A 760 -5.57 -26.56 29.68
CA LYS A 760 -6.82 -26.24 30.37
C LYS A 760 -7.78 -27.42 30.27
N LEU A 761 -7.52 -28.47 31.04
CA LEU A 761 -8.31 -29.72 31.03
C LEU A 761 -9.81 -29.48 31.31
N ASN A 762 -10.14 -28.59 32.26
CA ASN A 762 -11.53 -28.25 32.60
C ASN A 762 -12.34 -27.66 31.44
N TYR A 763 -11.66 -27.10 30.43
CA TYR A 763 -12.27 -26.50 29.24
C TYR A 763 -11.99 -27.33 27.98
N GLY A 764 -11.42 -28.54 28.13
CA GLY A 764 -11.16 -29.45 27.01
C GLY A 764 -10.16 -28.93 25.97
N GLY A 765 -9.17 -28.11 26.36
CA GLY A 765 -8.30 -27.43 25.38
C GLY A 765 -6.96 -26.94 25.90
N VAL A 766 -6.24 -26.24 25.03
CA VAL A 766 -4.91 -25.66 25.29
C VAL A 766 -4.92 -24.17 24.97
N LEU A 767 -4.46 -23.35 25.90
CA LEU A 767 -4.23 -21.92 25.71
C LEU A 767 -2.77 -21.67 25.35
N TYR A 768 -2.52 -21.08 24.20
CA TYR A 768 -1.21 -20.57 23.78
C TYR A 768 -1.16 -19.06 24.01
N LYS A 769 -0.13 -18.58 24.70
CA LYS A 769 0.24 -17.17 24.66
C LYS A 769 1.40 -17.02 23.69
N VAL A 770 1.19 -16.20 22.67
CA VAL A 770 2.12 -15.97 21.58
C VAL A 770 2.67 -14.57 21.72
N THR A 771 3.99 -14.42 21.63
CA THR A 771 4.66 -13.12 21.60
C THR A 771 5.61 -13.07 20.43
N VAL A 772 5.44 -12.08 19.55
CA VAL A 772 6.32 -11.77 18.43
C VAL A 772 7.12 -10.52 18.79
N THR A 773 8.45 -10.59 18.73
CA THR A 773 9.35 -9.53 19.22
C THR A 773 10.42 -9.20 18.20
N ASP A 774 10.64 -7.90 17.96
CA ASP A 774 11.80 -7.39 17.23
C ASP A 774 13.09 -7.54 18.06
N LYS A 775 14.17 -7.97 17.42
CA LYS A 775 15.50 -8.14 18.05
C LYS A 775 16.34 -6.87 18.08
N GLY A 776 15.91 -5.77 17.47
CA GLY A 776 16.64 -4.51 17.54
C GLY A 776 17.82 -4.39 16.57
N MET A 777 17.86 -5.24 15.54
CA MET A 777 19.00 -5.42 14.61
C MET A 777 18.93 -4.58 13.32
N VAL A 778 17.82 -3.89 13.03
CA VAL A 778 17.75 -2.95 11.89
C VAL A 778 18.66 -1.75 12.15
N GLU A 779 19.40 -1.31 11.13
CA GLU A 779 20.33 -0.19 11.22
C GLU A 779 19.70 1.15 10.85
N GLY A 780 20.14 2.22 11.51
CA GLY A 780 19.74 3.58 11.21
C GLY A 780 18.35 3.97 11.72
N GLN A 781 17.97 5.20 11.39
CA GLN A 781 16.64 5.75 11.66
C GLN A 781 16.04 6.27 10.37
N VAL A 782 14.76 5.99 10.15
CA VAL A 782 14.03 6.32 8.93
C VAL A 782 12.75 7.05 9.27
N PHE A 783 12.18 7.79 8.30
CA PHE A 783 10.93 8.47 8.55
C PHE A 783 9.80 7.46 8.81
N PRO A 784 8.79 7.83 9.61
CA PRO A 784 7.62 6.98 9.86
C PRO A 784 6.98 6.44 8.59
N GLY A 785 6.81 5.12 8.51
CA GLY A 785 6.24 4.43 7.35
C GLY A 785 7.21 4.15 6.20
N GLU A 786 8.43 4.71 6.23
CA GLU A 786 9.44 4.46 5.20
C GLU A 786 10.32 3.26 5.55
N LYS A 787 10.81 2.56 4.51
CA LYS A 787 11.80 1.46 4.59
C LYS A 787 11.44 0.38 5.63
N LEU A 788 10.15 0.08 5.76
CA LEU A 788 9.69 -1.00 6.62
C LEU A 788 10.08 -2.36 6.04
N LEU A 789 10.60 -3.25 6.88
CA LEU A 789 10.95 -4.61 6.47
C LEU A 789 9.74 -5.53 6.66
N PRO A 790 9.14 -6.06 5.57
CA PRO A 790 7.99 -6.94 5.67
C PRO A 790 8.41 -8.38 5.97
N PHE A 791 7.71 -9.01 6.91
CA PHE A 791 7.85 -10.41 7.28
C PHE A 791 6.47 -11.05 7.44
N SER A 792 6.34 -12.34 7.13
CA SER A 792 5.13 -13.11 7.43
C SER A 792 5.45 -14.29 8.36
N VAL A 793 4.92 -14.22 9.58
CA VAL A 793 5.06 -15.26 10.59
C VAL A 793 3.94 -16.28 10.41
N LEU A 794 4.31 -17.54 10.21
CA LEU A 794 3.34 -18.62 10.02
C LEU A 794 3.09 -19.36 11.33
N PHE A 795 1.81 -19.50 11.68
CA PHE A 795 1.34 -20.35 12.76
C PHE A 795 0.61 -21.58 12.20
N ARG A 796 0.99 -22.77 12.65
CA ARG A 796 0.42 -24.06 12.19
C ARG A 796 0.07 -24.95 13.37
N ILE A 797 -1.07 -25.64 13.29
CA ILE A 797 -1.49 -26.61 14.30
C ILE A 797 -1.07 -28.03 13.86
N GLY A 798 -0.43 -28.79 14.75
CA GLY A 798 0.20 -30.08 14.43
C GLY A 798 -0.76 -31.19 14.00
N ILE A 799 -2.03 -31.12 14.42
CA ILE A 799 -3.08 -32.10 14.08
C ILE A 799 -3.81 -31.70 12.77
N SER A 800 -3.56 -30.50 12.24
CA SER A 800 -4.23 -30.01 11.03
C SER A 800 -3.75 -30.55 9.68
N PRO A 801 -2.63 -31.29 9.50
CA PRO A 801 -2.12 -31.50 8.15
C PRO A 801 -2.78 -32.69 7.46
N ARG A 802 -4.10 -32.57 7.24
CA ARG A 802 -4.91 -33.06 6.10
C ARG A 802 -6.20 -32.23 5.99
N GLN A 803 -6.04 -30.93 5.74
CA GLN A 803 -7.08 -29.94 5.41
C GLN A 803 -8.28 -29.91 6.38
N CYS A 804 -8.06 -29.21 7.49
CA CYS A 804 -9.08 -28.94 8.49
C CYS A 804 -10.07 -27.92 7.92
N PHE A 805 -11.26 -28.37 7.54
CA PHE A 805 -12.32 -27.49 7.05
C PHE A 805 -13.32 -27.20 8.16
N GLN A 806 -13.65 -25.92 8.32
CA GLN A 806 -14.65 -25.47 9.28
C GLN A 806 -15.76 -24.74 8.52
N GLN A 807 -17.00 -25.19 8.73
CA GLN A 807 -18.17 -24.45 8.26
C GLN A 807 -18.35 -23.22 9.14
N THR A 808 -18.44 -22.06 8.53
CA THR A 808 -18.78 -20.78 9.18
C THR A 808 -20.03 -20.20 8.55
N ASP A 809 -20.59 -19.15 9.15
CA ASP A 809 -21.72 -18.39 8.57
C ASP A 809 -21.37 -17.74 7.22
N ARG A 810 -20.06 -17.67 6.88
CA ARG A 810 -19.53 -17.13 5.63
C ARG A 810 -19.12 -18.21 4.62
N GLY A 811 -19.40 -19.48 4.91
CA GLY A 811 -18.99 -20.62 4.09
C GLY A 811 -17.88 -21.47 4.73
N MET A 812 -17.29 -22.36 3.93
CA MET A 812 -16.22 -23.25 4.38
C MET A 812 -14.88 -22.52 4.41
N VAL A 813 -14.14 -22.65 5.51
CA VAL A 813 -12.81 -22.04 5.68
C VAL A 813 -11.79 -23.09 6.08
N LEU A 814 -10.57 -22.97 5.54
CA LEU A 814 -9.44 -23.77 5.96
C LEU A 814 -8.92 -23.26 7.31
N SER A 815 -8.99 -24.09 8.34
CA SER A 815 -8.60 -23.74 9.72
C SER A 815 -7.27 -24.40 10.12
N GLY A 816 -6.60 -23.83 11.14
CA GLY A 816 -5.36 -24.36 11.70
C GLY A 816 -4.07 -24.00 10.97
N LEU A 817 -4.13 -23.07 10.02
CA LEU A 817 -2.99 -22.38 9.43
C LEU A 817 -3.28 -20.87 9.42
N GLN A 818 -2.35 -20.06 9.90
CA GLN A 818 -2.56 -18.60 10.00
C GLN A 818 -1.26 -17.85 9.75
N ASN A 819 -1.29 -16.91 8.81
CA ASN A 819 -0.19 -15.99 8.56
C ASN A 819 -0.44 -14.66 9.28
N LEU A 820 0.62 -14.11 9.85
CA LEU A 820 0.62 -12.80 10.51
C LEU A 820 1.68 -11.91 9.84
N PRO A 821 1.26 -10.90 9.05
CA PRO A 821 2.17 -9.92 8.47
C PRO A 821 2.73 -9.00 9.57
N VAL A 822 4.06 -8.92 9.65
CA VAL A 822 4.83 -8.13 10.63
C VAL A 822 5.79 -7.22 9.88
N TYR A 823 5.73 -5.93 10.16
CA TYR A 823 6.58 -4.90 9.56
C TYR A 823 7.50 -4.34 10.65
N ILE A 824 8.81 -4.46 10.45
CA ILE A 824 9.82 -3.93 11.37
C ILE A 824 10.35 -2.61 10.84
N GLY A 825 10.41 -1.60 11.70
CA GLY A 825 10.93 -0.27 11.38
C GLY A 825 10.15 0.80 12.11
N CYS A 826 10.20 2.04 11.63
CA CYS A 826 9.44 3.12 12.28
C CYS A 826 7.94 3.03 11.95
N PRO A 827 7.04 2.75 12.91
CA PRO A 827 5.62 2.64 12.64
C PRO A 827 5.03 3.93 12.05
N PRO A 828 4.13 3.83 11.07
CA PRO A 828 3.49 5.01 10.47
C PRO A 828 2.66 5.78 11.51
N GLY A 829 2.55 7.09 11.33
CA GLY A 829 1.71 7.95 12.17
C GLY A 829 2.34 8.49 13.47
N ASN A 830 3.59 8.15 13.77
CA ASN A 830 4.31 8.80 14.88
C ASN A 830 5.03 10.05 14.41
N ARG A 831 4.93 11.17 15.14
CA ARG A 831 5.65 12.41 14.79
C ARG A 831 6.09 13.21 16.01
N LEU A 832 7.15 14.00 15.82
CA LEU A 832 7.61 14.98 16.79
C LEU A 832 6.93 16.32 16.53
N VAL A 833 6.55 16.98 17.61
CA VAL A 833 5.71 18.19 17.58
C VAL A 833 6.20 19.18 18.64
N PHE A 834 6.11 20.49 18.35
CA PHE A 834 6.45 21.55 19.30
C PHE A 834 5.24 22.00 20.11
N ASP A 835 5.25 21.78 21.42
CA ASP A 835 4.22 22.29 22.31
C ASP A 835 4.40 23.80 22.57
N ALA A 836 3.83 24.60 21.66
CA ALA A 836 3.88 26.06 21.71
C ALA A 836 3.28 26.63 23.01
N SER A 837 2.09 26.18 23.42
CA SER A 837 1.40 26.80 24.55
C SER A 837 2.08 26.49 25.89
N THR A 838 2.56 25.27 26.09
CA THR A 838 3.36 24.92 27.27
C THR A 838 4.72 25.61 27.24
N ALA A 839 5.36 25.71 26.07
CA ALA A 839 6.63 26.43 25.94
C ALA A 839 6.49 27.93 26.28
N VAL A 840 5.39 28.58 25.89
CA VAL A 840 5.11 29.98 26.25
C VAL A 840 4.88 30.12 27.76
N LEU A 841 4.06 29.25 28.37
CA LEU A 841 3.82 29.27 29.82
C LEU A 841 5.11 29.04 30.62
N GLU A 842 5.92 28.08 30.19
CA GLU A 842 7.19 27.75 30.83
C GLU A 842 8.22 28.88 30.64
N ALA A 843 8.23 29.54 29.49
CA ALA A 843 9.05 30.73 29.26
C ALA A 843 8.66 31.89 30.20
N VAL A 844 7.37 32.12 30.45
CA VAL A 844 6.90 33.14 31.42
C VAL A 844 7.36 32.77 32.83
N ARG A 845 7.19 31.50 33.22
CA ARG A 845 7.57 30.98 34.55
C ARG A 845 9.07 31.08 34.81
N LEU A 846 9.90 30.62 33.87
CA LEU A 846 11.36 30.55 34.02
C LEU A 846 12.06 31.90 33.84
N ASN A 847 11.55 32.77 32.96
CA ASN A 847 12.11 34.11 32.79
C ASN A 847 11.54 35.14 33.80
N ARG A 848 10.52 34.78 34.59
CA ARG A 848 9.82 35.64 35.57
C ARG A 848 9.33 36.97 34.97
N ARG A 849 8.80 36.92 33.74
CA ARG A 849 8.28 38.09 33.01
C ARG A 849 6.98 37.74 32.32
N ASN A 850 5.93 38.51 32.58
CA ASN A 850 4.65 38.38 31.86
C ASN A 850 4.83 38.85 30.41
N PHE A 851 4.19 38.13 29.50
CA PHE A 851 4.32 38.32 28.06
C PHE A 851 2.94 38.56 27.44
N SER A 852 2.86 39.51 26.49
CA SER A 852 1.69 39.72 25.63
C SER A 852 2.17 39.97 24.20
N CYS A 853 1.62 39.21 23.26
CA CYS A 853 1.96 39.30 21.85
C CYS A 853 1.14 40.41 21.17
N LEU A 854 1.79 41.31 20.44
CA LEU A 854 1.10 42.28 19.60
C LEU A 854 0.63 41.56 18.32
N ASN A 855 -0.69 41.37 18.19
CA ASN A 855 -1.37 40.57 17.18
C ASN A 855 -0.97 39.08 17.24
N PRO A 856 -1.50 38.33 18.22
CA PRO A 856 -1.23 36.90 18.33
C PRO A 856 -1.74 36.18 17.08
N ASP A 857 -0.85 35.39 16.47
CA ASP A 857 -1.20 34.45 15.41
C ASP A 857 -1.52 33.10 16.08
N PRO A 858 -2.66 32.45 15.77
CA PRO A 858 -3.00 31.16 16.37
C PRO A 858 -2.00 30.05 16.02
N VAL A 859 -1.29 30.16 14.88
CA VAL A 859 -0.39 29.10 14.38
C VAL A 859 1.07 29.35 14.79
N THR A 860 1.51 30.61 14.88
CA THR A 860 2.93 30.93 15.17
C THR A 860 3.11 31.56 16.56
N PRO A 861 3.76 30.85 17.51
CA PRO A 861 4.03 31.40 18.82
C PRO A 861 5.12 32.46 18.77
N CYS A 862 5.01 33.43 19.68
CA CYS A 862 5.88 34.59 19.74
C CYS A 862 6.70 34.66 21.04
N PHE A 863 7.96 35.10 20.92
CA PHE A 863 8.94 35.16 22.01
C PHE A 863 9.74 36.47 21.97
N TYR A 864 10.35 36.86 23.10
CA TYR A 864 11.25 38.02 23.16
C TYR A 864 12.70 37.63 22.93
N TYR A 865 13.42 38.43 22.14
CA TYR A 865 14.85 38.27 21.89
C TYR A 865 15.69 38.21 23.18
N LYS A 866 15.36 39.03 24.18
CA LYS A 866 16.08 39.10 25.47
C LYS A 866 15.82 37.91 26.41
N ASN A 867 14.74 37.16 26.18
CA ASN A 867 14.35 36.05 27.05
C ASN A 867 14.98 34.75 26.55
N LEU A 868 15.16 33.81 27.47
CA LEU A 868 15.57 32.46 27.10
C LEU A 868 14.37 31.71 26.51
N PHE A 869 14.62 31.02 25.41
CA PHE A 869 13.67 30.13 24.77
C PHE A 869 13.84 28.71 25.29
N PHE A 870 12.73 28.05 25.66
CA PHE A 870 12.71 26.70 26.19
C PHE A 870 11.78 25.84 25.32
N PRO A 871 12.31 25.09 24.34
CA PRO A 871 11.47 24.26 23.50
C PRO A 871 10.91 23.09 24.31
N ILE A 872 9.59 22.89 24.24
CA ILE A 872 8.91 21.70 24.77
C ILE A 872 8.46 20.86 23.59
N LEU A 873 8.94 19.62 23.52
CA LEU A 873 8.68 18.71 22.41
C LEU A 873 7.78 17.56 22.88
N LEU A 874 6.85 17.18 22.04
CA LEU A 874 5.96 16.03 22.23
C LEU A 874 6.21 15.04 21.10
N ILE A 875 6.12 13.75 21.41
CA ILE A 875 5.88 12.73 20.40
C ILE A 875 4.37 12.46 20.40
N GLN A 876 3.77 12.63 19.24
CA GLN A 876 2.35 12.47 19.01
C GLN A 876 2.14 11.25 18.13
N ASP A 877 1.25 10.39 18.58
CA ASP A 877 0.72 9.28 17.80
C ASP A 877 -0.58 9.73 17.15
N VAL A 878 -0.53 9.99 15.84
CA VAL A 878 -1.71 10.47 15.11
C VAL A 878 -2.77 9.40 14.93
N VAL A 879 -2.41 8.12 15.04
CA VAL A 879 -3.36 7.02 14.92
C VAL A 879 -4.15 6.88 16.23
N LEU A 880 -3.45 6.78 17.36
CA LEU A 880 -4.10 6.59 18.66
C LEU A 880 -4.66 7.90 19.26
N GLY A 881 -4.29 9.06 18.70
CA GLY A 881 -4.65 10.36 19.27
C GLY A 881 -3.90 10.68 20.56
N GLU A 882 -2.88 9.90 20.92
CA GLU A 882 -2.10 10.07 22.14
C GLU A 882 -0.92 11.02 21.92
N SER A 883 -0.56 11.77 22.95
CA SER A 883 0.60 12.66 22.93
C SER A 883 1.36 12.54 24.24
N ARG A 884 2.67 12.33 24.16
CA ARG A 884 3.55 12.23 25.33
C ARG A 884 4.76 13.14 25.18
N LYS A 885 5.34 13.59 26.29
CA LYS A 885 6.55 14.42 26.27
C LYS A 885 7.71 13.64 25.66
N PHE A 886 8.44 14.28 24.75
CA PHE A 886 9.66 13.70 24.18
C PHE A 886 10.81 13.86 25.19
N LEU A 887 11.36 12.73 25.64
CA LEU A 887 12.43 12.69 26.65
C LEU A 887 13.80 12.37 26.06
N GLY A 888 13.86 11.94 24.80
CA GLY A 888 15.08 11.55 24.10
C GLY A 888 16.02 12.71 23.79
N SER A 889 17.15 12.39 23.17
CA SER A 889 18.10 13.39 22.70
C SER A 889 17.70 13.95 21.33
N TYR A 890 18.00 15.23 21.07
CA TYR A 890 17.68 15.87 19.80
C TYR A 890 18.68 16.95 19.42
N THR A 891 18.75 17.26 18.14
CA THR A 891 19.47 18.42 17.60
C THR A 891 18.49 19.56 17.32
N PHE A 892 18.94 20.80 17.50
CA PHE A 892 18.17 22.01 17.22
C PHE A 892 18.96 22.85 16.22
N LYS A 893 18.31 23.25 15.13
CA LYS A 893 18.91 24.05 14.06
C LYS A 893 17.94 25.13 13.61
N ILE A 894 18.47 26.27 13.19
CA ILE A 894 17.72 27.29 12.47
C ILE A 894 18.04 27.11 10.99
N VAL A 895 17.02 26.73 10.22
CA VAL A 895 17.13 26.37 8.80
C VAL A 895 16.51 27.40 7.88
N GLY A 896 15.93 28.46 8.42
CA GLY A 896 15.41 29.57 7.64
C GLY A 896 14.96 30.74 8.51
N GLY A 897 14.60 31.83 7.86
CA GLY A 897 14.04 32.99 8.55
C GLY A 897 13.78 34.17 7.63
N GLY A 898 13.11 35.19 8.17
CA GLY A 898 12.77 36.38 7.40
C GLY A 898 12.18 37.52 8.25
N PRO A 899 12.41 38.79 7.87
CA PRO A 899 11.93 39.92 8.64
C PRO A 899 10.45 40.24 8.36
N HIS A 900 9.73 40.67 9.40
CA HIS A 900 8.38 41.25 9.40
C HIS A 900 7.17 40.42 8.92
N SER A 901 7.31 39.50 7.97
CA SER A 901 6.21 38.75 7.36
C SER A 901 6.64 37.35 6.98
N ARG A 902 5.72 36.36 7.07
CA ARG A 902 5.96 34.99 6.63
C ARG A 902 6.34 34.88 5.15
N LYS A 903 5.84 35.79 4.30
CA LYS A 903 6.19 35.83 2.86
C LYS A 903 7.67 36.13 2.59
N ASN A 904 8.37 36.70 3.57
CA ASN A 904 9.79 37.03 3.46
C ASN A 904 10.70 35.93 4.02
N ILE A 905 10.13 34.80 4.46
CA ILE A 905 10.92 33.69 5.00
C ILE A 905 11.63 33.00 3.83
N GLN A 906 12.93 32.81 3.98
CA GLN A 906 13.75 32.02 3.07
C GLN A 906 14.39 30.87 3.85
N LEU A 907 14.47 29.70 3.21
CA LEU A 907 15.25 28.57 3.72
C LEU A 907 16.72 28.82 3.41
N TYR A 908 17.58 28.54 4.38
CA TYR A 908 19.02 28.68 4.27
C TYR A 908 19.63 27.50 3.51
N THR A 909 20.73 27.72 2.79
CA THR A 909 21.48 26.63 2.17
C THR A 909 22.16 25.75 3.23
N PRO A 910 22.56 24.50 2.93
CA PRO A 910 23.26 23.64 3.88
C PRO A 910 24.51 24.30 4.51
N GLU A 911 25.27 25.07 3.73
CA GLU A 911 26.45 25.82 4.17
C GLU A 911 26.09 26.94 5.14
N GLU A 912 25.00 27.65 4.86
CA GLU A 912 24.46 28.69 5.74
C GLU A 912 23.96 28.10 7.07
N VAL A 913 23.27 26.96 7.02
CA VAL A 913 22.83 26.23 8.22
C VAL A 913 24.04 25.86 9.08
N LEU A 914 25.11 25.34 8.50
CA LEU A 914 26.36 25.07 9.22
C LEU A 914 26.94 26.35 9.83
N ARG A 915 27.07 27.41 9.02
CA ARG A 915 27.63 28.70 9.43
C ARG A 915 26.89 29.35 10.60
N TYR A 916 25.55 29.27 10.62
CA TYR A 916 24.71 29.97 11.60
C TYR A 916 24.48 29.18 12.88
N ASN A 917 24.63 27.84 12.85
CA ASN A 917 24.30 26.95 13.97
C ASN A 917 25.51 26.24 14.59
N SER A 918 26.55 25.92 13.82
CA SER A 918 27.66 25.08 14.28
C SER A 918 28.71 25.83 15.10
N LEU A 919 29.24 25.16 16.13
CA LEU A 919 30.42 25.63 16.88
C LEU A 919 31.70 25.65 16.04
N ASN A 920 31.79 24.83 14.99
CA ASN A 920 32.99 24.73 14.15
C ASN A 920 33.24 26.03 13.36
N TYR A 921 32.21 26.84 13.14
CA TYR A 921 32.26 28.09 12.37
C TYR A 921 32.27 29.36 13.25
N ARG A 922 32.58 29.22 14.55
CA ARG A 922 32.52 30.31 15.53
C ARG A 922 33.36 31.55 15.15
N SER A 923 34.48 31.36 14.44
CA SER A 923 35.37 32.44 13.99
C SER A 923 34.70 33.44 13.04
N GLN A 924 33.64 33.03 12.33
CA GLN A 924 32.99 33.85 11.30
C GLN A 924 31.99 34.87 11.86
N LYS A 925 31.75 34.91 13.17
CA LYS A 925 30.81 35.86 13.83
C LYS A 925 29.42 35.92 13.17
N ALA A 926 28.87 34.76 12.82
CA ALA A 926 27.60 34.60 12.09
C ALA A 926 26.51 33.84 12.87
N ARG A 927 26.74 33.48 14.15
CA ARG A 927 25.80 32.67 14.91
C ARG A 927 24.50 33.41 15.21
N ILE A 928 23.38 32.69 15.08
CA ILE A 928 22.05 33.22 15.39
C ILE A 928 21.68 33.01 16.87
N TRP A 929 22.11 31.92 17.50
CA TRP A 929 21.72 31.52 18.85
C TRP A 929 22.80 30.71 19.58
N ASP A 930 22.63 30.52 20.90
CA ASP A 930 23.51 29.72 21.77
C ASP A 930 22.80 29.10 22.98
N ILE A 931 23.46 28.21 23.72
CA ILE A 931 22.93 27.56 24.92
C ILE A 931 23.40 28.27 26.19
N LYS A 932 22.49 28.49 27.15
CA LYS A 932 22.82 28.99 28.48
C LYS A 932 23.60 27.93 29.27
N GLY A 933 24.88 28.20 29.55
CA GLY A 933 25.72 27.37 30.42
C GLY A 933 26.85 26.65 29.69
N CYS A 934 26.79 26.60 28.36
CA CYS A 934 27.94 26.23 27.54
C CYS A 934 28.93 27.40 27.55
N LYS A 935 29.93 27.37 28.43
CA LYS A 935 31.07 28.31 28.34
C LYS A 935 31.96 27.86 27.19
N ASP A 936 32.83 28.76 26.73
CA ASP A 936 33.66 28.72 25.53
C ASP A 936 34.53 27.46 25.26
N ASP A 937 34.43 26.42 26.07
CA ASP A 937 35.19 25.18 25.99
C ASP A 937 34.34 24.01 25.46
N ARG A 938 34.81 23.36 24.37
CA ARG A 938 34.16 22.23 23.68
C ARG A 938 33.89 21.05 24.61
N THR A 939 34.63 20.93 25.71
CA THR A 939 34.59 19.81 26.66
C THR A 939 33.29 19.72 27.48
N THR A 940 32.50 20.80 27.54
CA THR A 940 31.32 20.86 28.42
C THR A 940 29.98 20.59 27.74
N CYS A 941 29.94 20.53 26.41
CA CYS A 941 28.70 20.43 25.64
C CYS A 941 28.76 19.32 24.60
N ASN A 942 27.73 18.50 24.57
CA ASN A 942 27.64 17.40 23.62
C ASN A 942 27.28 17.96 22.23
N VAL A 943 28.10 17.65 21.24
CA VAL A 943 27.95 18.13 19.86
C VAL A 943 28.17 17.02 18.84
N THR A 944 27.56 17.15 17.67
CA THR A 944 27.83 16.27 16.52
C THR A 944 29.21 16.56 15.93
N GLU A 945 29.67 15.70 15.01
CA GLU A 945 30.91 15.92 14.23
C GLU A 945 30.89 17.26 13.49
N ASP A 946 29.74 17.60 12.89
CA ASP A 946 29.49 18.90 12.26
C ASP A 946 29.45 20.09 13.23
N GLY A 947 29.48 19.84 14.54
CA GLY A 947 29.46 20.87 15.58
C GLY A 947 28.08 21.40 15.97
N PHE A 948 26.99 20.67 15.67
CA PHE A 948 25.63 21.01 16.14
C PHE A 948 25.42 20.53 17.57
N PHE A 949 24.67 21.29 18.37
CA PHE A 949 24.37 20.91 19.74
C PHE A 949 23.40 19.74 19.86
N ILE A 950 23.70 18.83 20.78
CA ILE A 950 22.82 17.73 21.18
C ILE A 950 22.18 18.09 22.52
N PHE A 951 20.87 18.24 22.49
CA PHE A 951 20.01 18.54 23.63
C PHE A 951 19.48 17.26 24.25
N ASN A 952 19.23 17.29 25.56
CA ASN A 952 18.55 16.20 26.27
C ASN A 952 17.11 16.65 26.62
N GLY A 953 16.10 15.93 26.17
CA GLY A 953 14.68 16.23 26.40
C GLY A 953 14.26 16.25 27.87
N THR A 954 15.02 15.61 28.77
CA THR A 954 14.76 15.63 30.22
C THR A 954 15.21 16.92 30.92
N ARG A 955 16.06 17.74 30.28
CA ARG A 955 16.63 18.96 30.87
C ARG A 955 16.02 20.21 30.25
N ASN A 956 15.84 21.25 31.07
CA ASN A 956 15.43 22.56 30.60
C ASN A 956 16.61 23.26 29.90
N ASN A 957 16.72 23.07 28.60
CA ASN A 957 17.79 23.64 27.80
C ASN A 957 17.42 25.06 27.36
N GLY A 958 17.92 26.06 28.08
CA GLY A 958 17.66 27.47 27.77
C GLY A 958 18.47 27.95 26.57
N ILE A 959 17.78 28.29 25.48
CA ILE A 959 18.35 28.85 24.26
C ILE A 959 18.37 30.38 24.34
N ARG A 960 19.49 31.00 23.99
CA ARG A 960 19.71 32.45 23.94
C ARG A 960 19.87 32.91 22.50
N TRP A 961 19.13 33.94 22.11
CA TRP A 961 19.29 34.61 20.82
C TRP A 961 20.53 35.53 20.82
N LEU A 962 21.33 35.45 19.74
CA LEU A 962 22.59 36.20 19.58
C LEU A 962 22.61 37.14 18.38
N CYS A 963 22.10 36.69 17.22
CA CYS A 963 22.11 37.41 15.94
C CYS A 963 23.37 38.25 15.69
N GLN A 964 24.50 37.55 15.53
CA GLN A 964 25.81 38.18 15.30
C GLN A 964 25.86 38.94 13.96
N PRO A 965 26.81 39.89 13.77
CA PRO A 965 26.80 40.82 12.63
C PRO A 965 26.70 40.19 11.24
N ASN A 966 27.25 38.98 11.06
CA ASN A 966 27.24 38.26 9.78
C ASN A 966 26.09 37.27 9.65
N SER A 967 24.99 37.47 10.39
CA SER A 967 23.79 36.63 10.38
C SER A 967 22.59 37.38 9.78
N PRO A 968 21.60 36.68 9.21
CA PRO A 968 20.45 37.31 8.54
C PRO A 968 19.50 38.08 9.48
N CYS A 969 19.60 37.84 10.79
CA CYS A 969 18.83 38.56 11.81
C CYS A 969 19.63 39.71 12.48
N ALA A 970 20.80 40.06 11.94
CA ALA A 970 21.56 41.22 12.39
C ALA A 970 20.89 42.53 11.92
N ASP A 971 20.74 43.48 12.84
CA ASP A 971 20.29 44.85 12.55
C ASP A 971 18.94 44.96 11.80
N VAL A 972 17.97 44.13 12.18
CA VAL A 972 16.61 44.13 11.62
C VAL A 972 15.96 45.50 11.84
N LEU A 973 15.65 46.19 10.73
CA LEU A 973 14.95 47.48 10.74
C LEU A 973 13.49 47.32 11.13
N SER A 974 12.86 48.35 11.68
CA SER A 974 11.39 48.39 11.71
C SER A 974 10.86 49.16 10.51
N LYS A 975 9.83 48.64 9.84
CA LYS A 975 9.11 49.37 8.77
C LYS A 975 8.33 50.57 9.32
N ASN A 976 8.02 50.59 10.62
CA ASN A 976 7.31 51.67 11.29
C ASN A 976 8.00 52.00 12.63
N PRO A 977 8.42 53.25 12.88
CA PRO A 977 9.07 53.65 14.14
C PRO A 977 8.27 53.30 15.41
N ALA A 978 6.94 53.16 15.31
CA ALA A 978 6.05 52.81 16.41
C ALA A 978 5.99 51.29 16.72
N VAL A 979 6.57 50.43 15.87
CA VAL A 979 6.50 48.97 16.01
C VAL A 979 7.90 48.42 16.24
N SER A 980 8.07 47.52 17.21
CA SER A 980 9.37 46.87 17.47
C SER A 980 9.78 45.94 16.31
N PRO A 981 11.08 45.87 15.97
CA PRO A 981 11.56 44.97 14.93
C PRO A 981 11.28 43.51 15.30
N ARG A 982 10.90 42.72 14.30
CA ARG A 982 10.45 41.33 14.44
C ARG A 982 10.99 40.45 13.33
N PHE A 983 11.32 39.21 13.65
CA PHE A 983 11.95 38.26 12.72
C PHE A 983 11.36 36.86 12.94
N PHE A 984 11.02 36.19 11.84
CA PHE A 984 10.59 34.80 11.87
C PHE A 984 11.81 33.89 11.76
N PHE A 985 11.83 32.82 12.55
CA PHE A 985 12.80 31.74 12.42
C PHE A 985 12.08 30.45 12.07
N ILE A 986 12.60 29.69 11.10
CA ILE A 986 12.24 28.29 10.90
C ILE A 986 13.27 27.45 11.66
N ILE A 987 12.76 26.71 12.63
CA ILE A 987 13.54 25.81 13.48
C ILE A 987 13.30 24.38 13.00
N GLU A 988 14.38 23.62 12.85
CA GLU A 988 14.36 22.18 12.64
C GLU A 988 14.83 21.47 13.91
N VAL A 989 14.05 20.48 14.32
CA VAL A 989 14.41 19.56 15.39
C VAL A 989 14.45 18.15 14.84
N SER A 990 15.53 17.44 15.13
CA SER A 990 15.73 16.04 14.71
C SER A 990 16.19 15.21 15.89
N ASN A 991 15.53 14.08 16.17
CA ASN A 991 15.89 13.19 17.26
C ASN A 991 17.23 12.49 16.99
N ARG A 992 17.86 12.02 18.08
CA ARG A 992 19.09 11.20 18.09
C ARG A 992 18.94 10.03 19.06
N ASP A 993 17.71 9.61 19.31
CA ASP A 993 17.43 8.54 20.24
C ASP A 993 17.87 7.19 19.65
N THR A 994 18.41 6.31 20.47
CA THR A 994 18.78 4.95 20.05
C THR A 994 17.68 3.93 20.32
N GLU A 995 16.65 4.29 21.09
CA GLU A 995 15.57 3.38 21.52
C GLU A 995 14.49 3.16 20.45
N THR A 996 14.54 3.86 19.32
CA THR A 996 13.52 3.79 18.25
C THR A 996 14.17 3.80 16.86
N TYR A 997 13.54 3.15 15.89
CA TYR A 997 13.88 3.23 14.47
C TYR A 997 13.39 4.52 13.81
N CYS A 998 12.60 5.32 14.51
CA CYS A 998 12.02 6.53 13.98
C CYS A 998 12.99 7.70 13.92
N SER A 999 13.25 8.20 12.71
CA SER A 999 13.81 9.53 12.47
C SER A 999 12.67 10.54 12.52
N HIS A 1000 12.49 11.14 13.68
CA HIS A 1000 11.59 12.26 13.84
C HIS A 1000 12.33 13.56 13.55
N THR A 1001 12.22 14.02 12.30
CA THR A 1001 12.57 15.39 11.95
C THR A 1001 11.30 16.20 11.70
N PHE A 1002 11.26 17.40 12.29
CA PHE A 1002 10.11 18.28 12.25
C PHE A 1002 10.57 19.74 12.21
N ARG A 1003 9.82 20.58 11.49
CA ARG A 1003 10.10 22.01 11.34
C ARG A 1003 8.92 22.85 11.83
N PHE A 1004 9.21 23.94 12.53
CA PHE A 1004 8.22 24.91 12.95
C PHE A 1004 8.76 26.34 12.88
N ASP A 1005 7.86 27.30 12.70
CA ASP A 1005 8.19 28.71 12.75
C ASP A 1005 7.88 29.32 14.12
N ILE A 1006 8.72 30.27 14.52
CA ILE A 1006 8.45 31.15 15.68
C ILE A 1006 8.68 32.60 15.28
N LEU A 1007 7.99 33.51 15.96
CA LEU A 1007 8.19 34.94 15.81
C LEU A 1007 8.97 35.50 17.01
N VAL A 1008 10.11 36.13 16.76
CA VAL A 1008 10.89 36.79 17.81
C VAL A 1008 10.74 38.31 17.70
N HIS A 1009 10.56 38.97 18.84
CA HIS A 1009 10.37 40.42 18.95
C HIS A 1009 11.47 41.12 19.76
N ASP A 1010 11.52 42.45 19.63
CA ASP A 1010 12.40 43.36 20.39
C ASP A 1010 13.89 43.13 20.09
N PHE A 1011 14.21 42.96 18.80
CA PHE A 1011 15.61 42.89 18.36
C PHE A 1011 16.35 44.19 18.69
N PRO A 1012 17.54 44.13 19.31
CA PRO A 1012 18.31 45.31 19.64
C PRO A 1012 18.90 45.94 18.37
N MET A 1013 18.81 47.28 18.26
CA MET A 1013 19.55 48.01 17.24
C MET A 1013 21.06 47.90 17.49
N SER A 1014 21.84 47.79 16.41
CA SER A 1014 23.30 47.75 16.48
C SER A 1014 23.88 49.04 17.10
N SER A 1015 25.01 48.94 17.80
CA SER A 1015 25.66 50.09 18.47
C SER A 1015 26.03 51.19 17.48
N SER A 1016 26.55 50.82 16.30
CA SER A 1016 26.88 51.78 15.23
C SER A 1016 25.66 52.58 14.78
N ARG A 1017 24.50 51.92 14.68
CA ARG A 1017 23.26 52.54 14.23
C ARG A 1017 22.58 53.36 15.31
N LYS A 1018 22.67 52.93 16.58
CA LYS A 1018 22.29 53.78 17.73
C LYS A 1018 23.10 55.08 17.73
N CYS A 1019 24.42 55.00 17.53
CA CYS A 1019 25.27 56.18 17.39
C CYS A 1019 24.87 57.04 16.20
N TYR A 1020 24.60 56.44 15.04
CA TYR A 1020 24.14 57.16 13.85
C TYR A 1020 22.81 57.88 14.08
N ILE A 1021 21.81 57.20 14.65
CA ILE A 1021 20.52 57.81 14.98
C ILE A 1021 20.74 58.97 15.95
N VAL A 1022 21.48 58.77 17.05
CA VAL A 1022 21.78 59.85 18.01
C VAL A 1022 22.47 61.03 17.31
N LEU A 1023 23.46 60.79 16.46
CA LEU A 1023 24.15 61.84 15.69
C LEU A 1023 23.20 62.61 14.78
N VAL A 1024 22.33 61.91 14.04
CA VAL A 1024 21.33 62.53 13.17
C VAL A 1024 20.29 63.29 13.98
N THR A 1025 19.77 62.75 15.07
CA THR A 1025 18.79 63.43 15.92
C THR A 1025 19.39 64.69 16.53
N VAL A 1026 20.63 64.62 17.03
CA VAL A 1026 21.37 65.79 17.53
C VAL A 1026 21.59 66.81 16.41
N ALA A 1027 22.00 66.39 15.22
CA ALA A 1027 22.17 67.27 14.07
C ALA A 1027 20.86 67.96 13.65
N CYS A 1028 19.75 67.23 13.62
CA CYS A 1028 18.42 67.79 13.37
C CYS A 1028 17.99 68.75 14.48
N PHE A 1029 18.22 68.41 15.75
CA PHE A 1029 17.87 69.28 16.88
C PHE A 1029 18.69 70.58 16.86
N VAL A 1030 19.99 70.48 16.56
CA VAL A 1030 20.87 71.64 16.35
C VAL A 1030 20.42 72.44 15.13
N GLY A 1031 20.07 71.80 14.01
CA GLY A 1031 19.54 72.46 12.82
C GLY A 1031 18.24 73.22 13.09
N VAL A 1032 17.31 72.65 13.86
CA VAL A 1032 16.06 73.30 14.30
C VAL A 1032 16.37 74.47 15.26
N MET A 1033 17.34 74.33 16.15
CA MET A 1033 17.76 75.40 17.07
C MET A 1033 18.46 76.57 16.34
N VAL A 1034 19.21 76.29 15.28
CA VAL A 1034 19.87 77.32 14.45
C VAL A 1034 18.86 78.03 13.55
N THR A 1035 17.91 77.29 12.98
CA THR A 1035 16.83 77.89 12.16
C THR A 1035 15.82 78.66 13.01
N SER A 1036 15.51 78.23 14.23
CA SER A 1036 14.66 78.99 15.16
C SER A 1036 15.32 80.27 15.68
N ARG A 1037 16.66 80.29 15.82
CA ARG A 1037 17.43 81.52 16.07
C ARG A 1037 17.54 82.46 14.86
N SER A 1038 17.28 81.97 13.66
CA SER A 1038 17.30 82.79 12.44
C SER A 1038 15.93 83.41 12.10
N ILE A 1039 14.89 83.06 12.89
CA ILE A 1039 13.51 83.54 12.77
C ILE A 1039 13.14 84.53 13.90
N PHE A 1040 14.05 84.79 14.85
CA PHE A 1040 13.91 85.81 15.90
C PHE A 1040 14.78 87.03 15.66
#